data_AF-A0AAP0E3Z7-F1
#
_entry.id   AF-A0AAP0E3Z7-F1
#
_cell.length_a   1.000
_cell.length_b   1.000
_cell.length_c   1.000
_cell.angle_alpha   90.00
_cell.angle_beta   90.00
_cell.angle_gamma   90.00
#
_symmetry.space_group_name_H-M   'P 1'
#
loop_
_entity.id
_entity.type
_entity.pdbx_description
1 polymer ?
#
loop_
_entity_poly.entity_id
_entity_poly.type
_entity_poly.pdbx_seq_one_letter_code
_entity_poly.pdbx_strand_id
1 'polypeptide(L)'
;MAERVDLVFHNKSIDGTAMKRLISRLIDRFGMAYTSHILDQVKTLGFQQATATSISLGIDDLLTIPSKAWLVQDAEQQSFLLEKHHHYGNVHAVEKLRQSIEIWYATSEYLRQEMNPNFRMTDPSNPVHIMSFSGARGNASQVHQLVGMRGLMSDPQGQMIDLPIQSNLREGLSLTEYIISCYGARKGVVDTAVRTSDAGYLTRRLVEVVQHIVVRRTDCGTIRGISVSPRNGMMTERIFIQTLIGRVLADDLYIGARCIAIRNQDIGIGFVNRFITFRAQPISIRTPLTCRSTSWICRLCYGRSPTHGDLVELGEAVGIIAGQSIGEPGTQLTLRTFHTGGVFTGGTAEHVRAPSNGKIKFNEDLVHPTRTRHGHPAFLCYIDLYVTIESQDILHNVNIPSKSFLLVQNDQYVESEQVIAEIRAGASTVNLKERVRKHIYSDSEGEMHWSTDVYHAPKYTYGNVHLLPKTSHLWILSGNPYTYSVVPFLLHKDQDQMNVHSLSAERSYISNLSVTDDQVRHKLFSSDPSGKKAGRILDSSGPDQIICKGHSKVLVSEDGMSNAFSPGELIGLLRAERTGRALEEAICYRAILLGITRASLNTQSFISEASFQETVRVLAKAALRGRIDWLKGLKENVVLGGMIPVGTGFKGLVHCSNQYSNISLEIKKKNLFEGNMRDILFHQRELFDI
;
A
#
# COMPACT_ATOMS: atom_id res chain seq x y z
N MET A 1 16.56 -39.22 -26.84
CA MET A 1 15.37 -38.82 -27.62
C MET A 1 14.63 -37.79 -26.78
N ALA A 2 14.42 -36.58 -27.28
CA ALA A 2 13.71 -35.56 -26.52
C ALA A 2 12.21 -35.89 -26.51
N GLU A 3 11.59 -35.90 -25.33
CA GLU A 3 10.14 -36.00 -25.21
C GLU A 3 9.48 -34.86 -25.97
N ARG A 4 8.45 -35.18 -26.77
CA ARG A 4 7.66 -34.15 -27.48
C ARG A 4 6.91 -33.35 -26.41
N VAL A 5 7.46 -32.19 -26.06
CA VAL A 5 6.80 -31.22 -25.19
C VAL A 5 5.46 -30.85 -25.82
N ASP A 6 4.37 -31.02 -25.07
CA ASP A 6 3.04 -30.59 -25.49
C ASP A 6 3.04 -29.09 -25.78
N LEU A 7 3.10 -28.77 -27.08
CA LEU A 7 2.93 -27.42 -27.61
C LEU A 7 1.45 -27.06 -27.49
N VAL A 8 1.06 -26.59 -26.31
CA VAL A 8 -0.31 -26.15 -26.02
C VAL A 8 -0.68 -25.00 -26.96
N PHE A 9 -1.42 -25.32 -28.02
CA PHE A 9 -1.94 -24.33 -28.95
C PHE A 9 -2.90 -23.37 -28.23
N HIS A 10 -2.62 -22.06 -28.31
CA HIS A 10 -3.40 -21.04 -27.65
C HIS A 10 -4.28 -20.30 -28.66
N ASN A 11 -5.47 -20.85 -28.93
CA ASN A 11 -6.47 -20.19 -29.78
C ASN A 11 -7.22 -19.08 -29.01
N LYS A 12 -6.52 -17.98 -28.71
CA LYS A 12 -7.07 -16.76 -28.07
C LYS A 12 -6.34 -15.53 -28.60
N SER A 13 -7.05 -14.41 -28.72
CA SER A 13 -6.44 -13.11 -28.96
C SER A 13 -5.44 -12.78 -27.85
N ILE A 14 -4.21 -12.39 -28.23
CA ILE A 14 -3.13 -12.08 -27.29
C ILE A 14 -3.13 -10.57 -27.03
N ASP A 15 -3.77 -10.15 -25.94
CA ASP A 15 -3.69 -8.78 -25.42
C ASP A 15 -2.35 -8.53 -24.70
N GLY A 16 -2.06 -7.28 -24.35
CA GLY A 16 -0.86 -6.90 -23.60
C GLY A 16 -0.72 -7.62 -22.24
N THR A 17 -1.80 -8.08 -21.60
CA THR A 17 -1.74 -8.88 -20.36
C THR A 17 -1.51 -10.37 -20.63
N ALA A 18 -2.13 -10.96 -21.66
CA ALA A 18 -1.81 -12.31 -22.11
C ALA A 18 -0.36 -12.42 -22.58
N MET A 19 0.17 -11.42 -23.30
CA MET A 19 1.56 -11.39 -23.72
C MET A 19 2.52 -11.43 -22.52
N LYS A 20 2.28 -10.60 -21.49
CA LYS A 20 3.07 -10.66 -20.24
C LYS A 20 3.03 -12.04 -19.58
N ARG A 21 1.86 -12.68 -19.53
CA ARG A 21 1.70 -14.05 -18.99
C ARG A 21 2.41 -15.11 -19.85
N LEU A 22 2.41 -14.95 -21.17
CA LEU A 22 3.15 -15.82 -22.10
C LEU A 22 4.66 -15.70 -21.83
N ILE A 23 5.17 -14.48 -21.71
CA ILE A 23 6.58 -14.20 -21.42
C ILE A 23 7.01 -14.83 -20.09
N SER A 24 6.22 -14.65 -19.01
CA SER A 24 6.51 -15.31 -17.73
C SER A 24 6.63 -16.84 -17.87
N ARG A 25 5.68 -17.48 -18.58
CA ARG A 25 5.73 -18.94 -18.83
C ARG A 25 6.93 -19.38 -19.67
N LEU A 26 7.39 -18.55 -20.61
CA LEU A 26 8.58 -18.83 -21.40
C LEU A 26 9.84 -18.76 -20.53
N ILE A 27 9.96 -17.74 -19.67
CA ILE A 27 11.06 -17.61 -18.69
C ILE A 27 11.08 -18.82 -17.76
N ASP A 28 9.92 -19.21 -17.20
CA ASP A 28 9.79 -20.35 -16.28
C ASP A 28 10.16 -21.70 -16.91
N ARG A 29 9.99 -21.87 -18.24
CA ARG A 29 10.23 -23.14 -18.95
C ARG A 29 11.58 -23.23 -19.67
N PHE A 30 12.03 -22.14 -20.29
CA PHE A 30 13.19 -22.11 -21.18
C PHE A 30 14.32 -21.18 -20.68
N GLY A 31 14.11 -20.47 -19.57
CA GLY A 31 15.07 -19.51 -19.03
C GLY A 31 15.15 -18.19 -19.82
N MET A 32 15.89 -17.23 -19.26
CA MET A 32 15.97 -15.86 -19.80
C MET A 32 16.58 -15.79 -21.20
N ALA A 33 17.70 -16.48 -21.43
CA ALA A 33 18.45 -16.38 -22.69
C ALA A 33 17.65 -16.85 -23.91
N TYR A 34 17.03 -18.04 -23.81
CA TYR A 34 16.21 -18.59 -24.89
C TYR A 34 14.93 -17.78 -25.10
N THR A 35 14.32 -17.28 -24.01
CA THR A 35 13.15 -16.39 -24.10
C THR A 35 13.48 -15.08 -24.81
N SER A 36 14.68 -14.50 -24.61
CA SER A 36 15.11 -13.29 -25.32
C SER A 36 15.13 -13.49 -26.84
N HIS A 37 15.63 -14.64 -27.32
CA HIS A 37 15.63 -14.95 -28.75
C HIS A 37 14.21 -15.13 -29.31
N ILE A 38 13.33 -15.82 -28.58
CA ILE A 38 11.92 -15.96 -28.94
C ILE A 38 11.23 -14.58 -29.00
N LEU A 39 11.53 -13.69 -28.05
CA LEU A 39 10.99 -12.35 -27.99
C LEU A 39 11.39 -11.50 -29.21
N ASP A 40 12.63 -11.61 -29.70
CA ASP A 40 13.05 -10.91 -30.92
C ASP A 40 12.32 -11.43 -32.18
N GLN A 41 12.05 -12.74 -32.26
CA GLN A 41 11.22 -13.30 -33.32
C GLN A 41 9.76 -12.81 -33.25
N VAL A 42 9.15 -12.83 -32.06
CA VAL A 42 7.79 -12.31 -31.82
C VAL A 42 7.69 -10.81 -32.12
N LYS A 43 8.70 -10.02 -31.74
CA LYS A 43 8.82 -8.60 -32.08
C LYS A 43 8.84 -8.38 -33.59
N THR A 44 9.63 -9.16 -34.32
CA THR A 44 9.80 -9.04 -35.77
C THR A 44 8.51 -9.42 -36.51
N LEU A 45 7.87 -10.53 -36.11
CA LEU A 45 6.56 -10.92 -36.60
C LEU A 45 5.49 -9.86 -36.28
N GLY A 46 5.51 -9.30 -35.07
CA GLY A 46 4.61 -8.24 -34.64
C GLY A 46 4.72 -6.99 -35.51
N PHE A 47 5.93 -6.55 -35.86
CA PHE A 47 6.12 -5.45 -36.80
C PHE A 47 5.64 -5.78 -38.22
N GLN A 48 5.97 -6.97 -38.74
CA GLN A 48 5.51 -7.40 -40.07
C GLN A 48 3.98 -7.44 -40.17
N GLN A 49 3.31 -8.00 -39.15
CA GLN A 49 1.85 -8.06 -39.10
C GLN A 49 1.23 -6.67 -38.89
N ALA A 50 1.80 -5.82 -38.03
CA ALA A 50 1.34 -4.44 -37.88
C ALA A 50 1.39 -3.66 -39.20
N THR A 51 2.51 -3.76 -39.94
CA THR A 51 2.63 -3.16 -41.29
C THR A 51 1.63 -3.76 -42.27
N ALA A 52 1.46 -5.09 -42.30
CA ALA A 52 0.50 -5.75 -43.20
C ALA A 52 -0.96 -5.35 -42.90
N THR A 53 -1.33 -5.20 -41.62
CA THR A 53 -2.67 -4.72 -41.23
C THR A 53 -2.91 -3.24 -41.52
N SER A 54 -1.85 -2.42 -41.61
CA SER A 54 -1.91 -1.00 -41.99
C SER A 54 -3.01 -0.21 -41.26
N ILE A 55 -3.14 -0.42 -39.95
CA ILE A 55 -4.16 0.24 -39.12
C ILE A 55 -3.99 1.77 -39.19
N SER A 56 -5.04 2.43 -39.70
CA SER A 56 -5.19 3.89 -39.72
C SER A 56 -6.25 4.33 -38.71
N LEU A 57 -6.37 5.63 -38.44
CA LEU A 57 -7.43 6.20 -37.62
C LEU A 57 -7.98 7.46 -38.28
N GLY A 58 -9.25 7.40 -38.69
CA GLY A 58 -10.02 8.49 -39.26
C GLY A 58 -11.03 9.08 -38.28
N ILE A 59 -11.76 10.11 -38.74
CA ILE A 59 -12.84 10.73 -37.95
C ILE A 59 -14.13 9.87 -37.93
N ASP A 60 -14.28 8.99 -38.91
CA ASP A 60 -15.43 8.10 -39.05
C ASP A 60 -15.36 6.90 -38.10
N ASP A 61 -14.16 6.48 -37.71
CA ASP A 61 -13.93 5.42 -36.70
C ASP A 61 -14.43 5.81 -35.30
N LEU A 62 -14.62 7.10 -35.03
CA LEU A 62 -15.06 7.65 -33.73
C LEU A 62 -16.60 7.55 -33.55
N LEU A 63 -17.17 6.37 -33.81
CA LEU A 63 -18.61 6.09 -33.82
C LEU A 63 -19.28 6.45 -32.49
N THR A 64 -20.13 7.49 -32.49
CA THR A 64 -20.86 7.96 -31.30
C THR A 64 -21.94 6.96 -30.87
N ILE A 65 -22.18 6.86 -29.56
CA ILE A 65 -23.19 5.95 -29.01
C ILE A 65 -24.60 6.51 -29.25
N PRO A 66 -25.53 5.75 -29.88
CA PRO A 66 -26.89 6.23 -30.13
C PRO A 66 -27.67 6.59 -28.85
N SER A 67 -27.50 5.83 -27.76
CA SER A 67 -28.18 6.10 -26.48
C SER A 67 -27.68 7.36 -25.75
N LYS A 68 -26.58 8.00 -26.20
CA LYS A 68 -26.06 9.24 -25.59
C LYS A 68 -27.11 10.34 -25.49
N ALA A 69 -27.86 10.60 -26.57
CA ALA A 69 -28.81 11.70 -26.60
C ALA A 69 -29.91 11.54 -25.54
N TRP A 70 -30.47 10.33 -25.42
CA TRP A 70 -31.48 10.01 -24.41
C TRP A 70 -30.90 10.09 -22.98
N LEU A 71 -29.68 9.55 -22.76
CA LEU A 71 -29.02 9.57 -21.45
C LEU A 71 -28.68 10.99 -20.95
N VAL A 72 -28.35 11.91 -21.86
CA VAL A 72 -28.15 13.32 -21.52
C VAL A 72 -29.49 13.99 -21.19
N GLN A 73 -30.55 13.73 -21.95
CA GLN A 73 -31.90 14.26 -21.69
C GLN A 73 -32.48 13.78 -20.34
N ASP A 74 -32.30 12.50 -19.98
CA ASP A 74 -32.63 11.95 -18.66
C ASP A 74 -31.91 12.74 -17.53
N ALA A 75 -30.61 12.94 -17.67
CA ALA A 75 -29.81 13.68 -16.68
C ALA A 75 -30.21 15.17 -16.57
N GLU A 76 -30.55 15.83 -17.68
CA GLU A 76 -31.06 17.21 -17.70
C GLU A 76 -32.44 17.31 -17.04
N GLN A 77 -33.35 16.38 -17.33
CA GLN A 77 -34.68 16.35 -16.71
C GLN A 77 -34.60 16.12 -15.20
N GLN A 78 -33.72 15.23 -14.73
CA GLN A 78 -33.45 15.05 -13.30
C GLN A 78 -32.85 16.32 -12.67
N SER A 79 -31.90 16.97 -13.35
CA SER A 79 -31.28 18.22 -12.89
C SER A 79 -32.31 19.36 -12.74
N PHE A 80 -33.25 19.47 -13.70
CA PHE A 80 -34.35 20.43 -13.67
C PHE A 80 -35.35 20.16 -12.52
N LEU A 81 -35.63 18.89 -12.19
CA LEU A 81 -36.44 18.53 -11.03
C LEU A 81 -35.75 18.92 -9.71
N LEU A 82 -34.43 18.70 -9.59
CA LEU A 82 -33.64 19.15 -8.44
C LEU A 82 -33.66 20.67 -8.29
N GLU A 83 -33.59 21.41 -9.40
CA GLU A 83 -33.69 22.87 -9.40
C GLU A 83 -35.05 23.35 -8.89
N LYS A 84 -36.16 22.74 -9.33
CA LYS A 84 -37.50 23.00 -8.77
C LYS A 84 -37.55 22.72 -7.26
N HIS A 85 -37.04 21.57 -6.81
CA HIS A 85 -37.01 21.25 -5.38
C HIS A 85 -36.16 22.23 -4.56
N HIS A 86 -35.08 22.77 -5.13
CA HIS A 86 -34.31 23.84 -4.51
C HIS A 86 -35.11 25.16 -4.44
N HIS A 87 -35.81 25.55 -5.53
CA HIS A 87 -36.67 26.74 -5.54
C HIS A 87 -37.83 26.66 -4.54
N TYR A 88 -38.38 25.47 -4.29
CA TYR A 88 -39.39 25.24 -3.25
C TYR A 88 -38.82 25.19 -1.82
N GLY A 89 -37.49 25.24 -1.66
CA GLY A 89 -36.81 25.17 -0.35
C GLY A 89 -36.69 23.75 0.23
N ASN A 90 -37.01 22.70 -0.53
CA ASN A 90 -36.95 21.31 -0.06
C ASN A 90 -35.51 20.77 0.05
N VAL A 91 -34.56 21.33 -0.71
CA VAL A 91 -33.19 20.84 -0.85
C VAL A 91 -32.20 21.99 -0.66
N HIS A 92 -31.20 21.82 0.20
CA HIS A 92 -30.20 22.84 0.43
C HIS A 92 -29.21 22.96 -0.74
N ALA A 93 -28.59 24.13 -0.95
CA ALA A 93 -27.71 24.37 -2.11
C ALA A 93 -26.54 23.37 -2.22
N VAL A 94 -25.95 22.98 -1.08
CA VAL A 94 -24.87 21.95 -1.01
C VAL A 94 -25.39 20.56 -1.39
N GLU A 95 -26.66 20.25 -1.09
CA GLU A 95 -27.28 18.97 -1.43
C GLU A 95 -27.65 18.92 -2.92
N LYS A 96 -28.18 20.02 -3.49
CA LYS A 96 -28.41 20.18 -4.93
C LYS A 96 -27.11 19.91 -5.71
N LEU A 97 -26.04 20.63 -5.39
CA LEU A 97 -24.74 20.49 -6.08
C LEU A 97 -24.19 19.06 -5.95
N ARG A 98 -24.31 18.43 -4.78
CA ARG A 98 -23.89 17.04 -4.59
C ARG A 98 -24.71 16.05 -5.43
N GLN A 99 -26.03 16.23 -5.49
CA GLN A 99 -26.93 15.36 -6.25
C GLN A 99 -26.69 15.53 -7.76
N SER A 100 -26.54 16.77 -8.25
CA SER A 100 -26.13 17.11 -9.62
C SER A 100 -24.85 16.35 -10.02
N ILE A 101 -23.77 16.50 -9.24
CA ILE A 101 -22.49 15.80 -9.48
C ILE A 101 -22.67 14.29 -9.55
N GLU A 102 -23.46 13.71 -8.64
CA GLU A 102 -23.66 12.26 -8.59
C GLU A 102 -24.46 11.72 -9.79
N ILE A 103 -25.47 12.46 -10.28
CA ILE A 103 -26.23 12.14 -11.50
C ILE A 103 -25.33 12.19 -12.74
N TRP A 104 -24.65 13.31 -12.96
CA TRP A 104 -23.78 13.50 -14.12
C TRP A 104 -22.59 12.52 -14.12
N TYR A 105 -22.05 12.17 -12.95
CA TYR A 105 -21.04 11.13 -12.84
C TYR A 105 -21.59 9.74 -13.17
N ALA A 106 -22.77 9.37 -12.66
CA ALA A 106 -23.40 8.08 -12.95
C ALA A 106 -23.70 7.90 -14.45
N THR A 107 -24.23 8.93 -15.12
CA THR A 107 -24.48 8.92 -16.57
C THR A 107 -23.20 8.84 -17.39
N SER A 108 -22.13 9.55 -16.97
CA SER A 108 -20.81 9.47 -17.62
C SER A 108 -20.17 8.08 -17.50
N GLU A 109 -20.18 7.48 -16.30
CA GLU A 109 -19.65 6.12 -16.10
C GLU A 109 -20.47 5.06 -16.84
N TYR A 110 -21.79 5.23 -16.92
CA TYR A 110 -22.64 4.32 -17.69
C TYR A 110 -22.30 4.34 -19.18
N LEU A 111 -22.22 5.54 -19.79
CA LEU A 111 -21.75 5.69 -21.18
C LEU A 111 -20.37 5.05 -21.40
N ARG A 112 -19.45 5.18 -20.45
CA ARG A 112 -18.11 4.56 -20.52
C ARG A 112 -18.18 3.03 -20.49
N GLN A 113 -19.15 2.43 -19.81
CA GLN A 113 -19.36 0.98 -19.80
C GLN A 113 -19.96 0.49 -21.13
N GLU A 114 -20.96 1.20 -21.66
CA GLU A 114 -21.68 0.86 -22.90
C GLU A 114 -20.83 0.98 -24.19
N MET A 115 -19.68 1.65 -24.16
CA MET A 115 -18.73 1.64 -25.28
C MET A 115 -18.28 0.23 -25.66
N ASN A 116 -17.98 -0.60 -24.66
CA ASN A 116 -17.40 -1.92 -24.87
C ASN A 116 -18.34 -2.88 -25.63
N PRO A 117 -19.63 -3.04 -25.24
CA PRO A 117 -20.57 -3.84 -26.02
C PRO A 117 -20.89 -3.18 -27.36
N ASN A 118 -21.07 -1.85 -27.43
CA ASN A 118 -21.41 -1.18 -28.69
C ASN A 118 -20.37 -1.45 -29.78
N PHE A 119 -19.08 -1.20 -29.54
CA PHE A 119 -18.04 -1.50 -30.54
C PHE A 119 -18.01 -2.98 -30.94
N ARG A 120 -18.33 -3.92 -30.05
CA ARG A 120 -18.41 -5.35 -30.38
C ARG A 120 -19.63 -5.72 -31.22
N MET A 121 -20.69 -4.93 -31.17
CA MET A 121 -21.92 -5.15 -31.93
C MET A 121 -21.92 -4.43 -33.29
N THR A 122 -21.32 -3.25 -33.37
CA THR A 122 -21.21 -2.47 -34.61
C THR A 122 -20.03 -2.91 -35.48
N ASP A 123 -18.81 -2.79 -34.97
CA ASP A 123 -17.60 -3.20 -35.71
C ASP A 123 -16.44 -3.60 -34.76
N PRO A 124 -16.26 -4.91 -34.50
CA PRO A 124 -15.12 -5.44 -33.75
C PRO A 124 -13.75 -5.10 -34.35
N SER A 125 -13.68 -4.77 -35.65
CA SER A 125 -12.45 -4.45 -36.37
C SER A 125 -12.10 -2.96 -36.36
N ASN A 126 -12.92 -2.12 -35.73
CA ASN A 126 -12.69 -0.69 -35.60
C ASN A 126 -11.28 -0.39 -35.00
N PRO A 127 -10.46 0.48 -35.64
CA PRO A 127 -9.11 0.80 -35.17
C PRO A 127 -9.03 1.28 -33.72
N VAL A 128 -9.99 2.10 -33.28
CA VAL A 128 -10.09 2.63 -31.91
C VAL A 128 -10.33 1.51 -30.92
N HIS A 129 -11.18 0.55 -31.27
CA HIS A 129 -11.42 -0.67 -30.50
C HIS A 129 -10.13 -1.49 -30.39
N ILE A 130 -9.51 -1.83 -31.53
CA ILE A 130 -8.29 -2.66 -31.57
C ILE A 130 -7.18 -2.03 -30.72
N MET A 131 -6.88 -0.73 -30.87
CA MET A 131 -5.80 -0.07 -30.14
C MET A 131 -6.03 -0.02 -28.62
N SER A 132 -7.26 0.29 -28.20
CA SER A 132 -7.64 0.41 -26.79
C SER A 132 -7.67 -0.96 -26.08
N PHE A 133 -8.40 -1.93 -26.64
CA PHE A 133 -8.66 -3.21 -25.96
C PHE A 133 -7.55 -4.25 -26.11
N SER A 134 -6.65 -4.10 -27.10
CA SER A 134 -5.39 -4.85 -27.11
C SER A 134 -4.43 -4.42 -25.98
N GLY A 135 -4.64 -3.23 -25.39
CA GLY A 135 -3.72 -2.62 -24.44
C GLY A 135 -2.46 -2.05 -25.09
N ALA A 136 -2.45 -1.84 -26.42
CA ALA A 136 -1.33 -1.24 -27.14
C ALA A 136 -1.22 0.27 -26.86
N ARG A 137 -2.30 1.02 -27.05
CA ARG A 137 -2.39 2.45 -26.72
C ARG A 137 -3.84 2.91 -26.60
N GLY A 138 -4.15 3.60 -25.51
CA GLY A 138 -5.50 4.05 -25.18
C GLY A 138 -5.94 3.49 -23.85
N ASN A 139 -6.87 4.19 -23.21
CA ASN A 139 -7.64 3.70 -22.06
C ASN A 139 -9.13 3.91 -22.38
N ALA A 140 -10.01 3.11 -21.80
CA ALA A 140 -11.46 3.30 -21.93
C ALA A 140 -11.89 4.73 -21.57
N SER A 141 -11.27 5.35 -20.55
CA SER A 141 -11.51 6.75 -20.18
C SER A 141 -11.08 7.77 -21.24
N GLN A 142 -10.10 7.44 -22.09
CA GLN A 142 -9.65 8.31 -23.20
C GLN A 142 -10.57 8.17 -24.42
N VAL A 143 -10.97 6.93 -24.75
CA VAL A 143 -12.01 6.68 -25.77
C VAL A 143 -13.32 7.37 -25.36
N HIS A 144 -13.65 7.36 -24.07
CA HIS A 144 -14.83 8.03 -23.54
C HIS A 144 -14.85 9.54 -23.78
N GLN A 145 -13.72 10.22 -23.59
CA GLN A 145 -13.58 11.65 -23.89
C GLN A 145 -13.69 11.96 -25.39
N LEU A 146 -13.28 11.03 -26.26
CA LEU A 146 -13.37 11.18 -27.72
C LEU A 146 -14.81 11.01 -28.24
N VAL A 147 -15.56 10.05 -27.70
CA VAL A 147 -16.78 9.50 -28.32
C VAL A 147 -18.04 9.61 -27.45
N GLY A 148 -17.91 9.56 -26.12
CA GLY A 148 -19.04 9.65 -25.19
C GLY A 148 -19.35 11.08 -24.80
N MET A 149 -18.88 11.47 -23.62
CA MET A 149 -18.93 12.85 -23.10
C MET A 149 -17.61 13.17 -22.40
N ARG A 150 -17.24 14.45 -22.32
CA ARG A 150 -16.06 14.84 -21.56
C ARG A 150 -16.32 14.85 -20.04
N GLY A 151 -17.57 15.06 -19.63
CA GLY A 151 -18.06 14.91 -18.25
C GLY A 151 -17.71 16.08 -17.33
N LEU A 152 -17.66 15.81 -16.03
CA LEU A 152 -17.41 16.81 -14.98
C LEU A 152 -15.91 17.15 -14.83
N MET A 153 -15.64 18.41 -14.50
CA MET A 153 -14.30 18.97 -14.31
C MET A 153 -14.11 19.54 -12.90
N SER A 154 -12.87 19.51 -12.41
CA SER A 154 -12.48 20.21 -11.18
C SER A 154 -11.91 21.61 -11.42
N ASP A 155 -12.20 22.55 -10.53
CA ASP A 155 -11.56 23.86 -10.48
C ASP A 155 -10.07 23.78 -10.02
N PRO A 156 -9.31 24.89 -10.05
CA PRO A 156 -7.93 24.94 -9.55
C PRO A 156 -7.79 24.51 -8.08
N GLN A 157 -8.81 24.72 -7.26
CA GLN A 157 -8.87 24.38 -5.83
C GLN A 157 -9.17 22.89 -5.59
N GLY A 158 -9.70 22.16 -6.58
CA GLY A 158 -10.14 20.77 -6.48
C GLY A 158 -11.62 20.58 -6.13
N GLN A 159 -12.42 21.64 -6.17
CA GLN A 159 -13.88 21.55 -6.08
C GLN A 159 -14.45 21.18 -7.46
N MET A 160 -15.60 20.51 -7.48
CA MET A 160 -16.27 20.11 -8.72
C MET A 160 -17.09 21.28 -9.26
N ILE A 161 -16.98 21.52 -10.57
CA ILE A 161 -17.79 22.51 -11.27
C ILE A 161 -19.15 21.87 -11.60
N ASP A 162 -20.25 22.55 -11.23
CA ASP A 162 -21.64 22.07 -11.40
C ASP A 162 -22.10 22.01 -12.87
N LEU A 163 -21.31 22.58 -13.78
CA LEU A 163 -21.55 22.60 -15.22
C LEU A 163 -20.76 21.47 -15.92
N PRO A 164 -21.41 20.36 -16.31
CA PRO A 164 -20.77 19.26 -17.02
C PRO A 164 -20.51 19.61 -18.49
N ILE A 165 -19.49 18.99 -19.08
CA ILE A 165 -19.21 19.06 -20.50
C ILE A 165 -19.86 17.85 -21.18
N GLN A 166 -21.04 18.07 -21.77
CA GLN A 166 -21.85 17.04 -22.43
C GLN A 166 -21.24 16.62 -23.78
N SER A 167 -20.63 17.58 -24.47
CA SER A 167 -20.02 17.40 -25.79
C SER A 167 -18.78 16.50 -25.72
N ASN A 168 -18.48 15.81 -26.81
CA ASN A 168 -17.23 15.03 -26.96
C ASN A 168 -16.24 15.73 -27.92
N LEU A 169 -15.02 15.20 -28.00
CA LEU A 169 -13.98 15.80 -28.86
C LEU A 169 -14.24 15.63 -30.37
N ARG A 170 -15.15 14.74 -30.79
CA ARG A 170 -15.57 14.59 -32.19
C ARG A 170 -16.59 15.66 -32.61
N GLU A 171 -17.57 15.91 -31.75
CA GLU A 171 -18.61 16.95 -31.91
C GLU A 171 -18.02 18.37 -31.80
N GLY A 172 -16.96 18.51 -30.99
CA GLY A 172 -16.35 19.79 -30.66
C GLY A 172 -16.81 20.29 -29.29
N LEU A 173 -16.19 21.37 -28.81
CA LEU A 173 -16.51 22.00 -27.53
C LEU A 173 -16.88 23.46 -27.74
N SER A 174 -17.92 23.92 -27.06
CA SER A 174 -18.24 25.34 -26.97
C SER A 174 -17.13 26.12 -26.25
N LEU A 175 -17.11 27.45 -26.42
CA LEU A 175 -16.10 28.31 -25.78
C LEU A 175 -16.11 28.17 -24.24
N THR A 176 -17.29 28.04 -23.63
CA THR A 176 -17.46 27.84 -22.19
C THR A 176 -16.95 26.48 -21.72
N GLU A 177 -17.34 25.39 -22.39
CA GLU A 177 -16.82 24.04 -22.11
C GLU A 177 -15.30 23.97 -22.27
N TYR A 178 -14.75 24.60 -23.31
CA TYR A 178 -13.31 24.63 -23.56
C TYR A 178 -12.55 25.37 -22.43
N ILE A 179 -13.06 26.52 -21.97
CA ILE A 179 -12.47 27.27 -20.85
C ILE A 179 -12.55 26.47 -19.54
N ILE A 180 -13.68 25.82 -19.26
CA ILE A 180 -13.85 24.93 -18.09
C ILE A 180 -12.81 23.80 -18.11
N SER A 181 -12.66 23.15 -19.27
CA SER A 181 -11.64 22.11 -19.52
C SER A 181 -10.20 22.62 -19.29
N CYS A 182 -9.91 23.88 -19.64
CA CYS A 182 -8.57 24.45 -19.50
C CYS A 182 -8.11 24.56 -18.04
N TYR A 183 -9.01 24.75 -17.07
CA TYR A 183 -8.62 24.79 -15.65
C TYR A 183 -8.08 23.45 -15.16
N GLY A 184 -8.80 22.35 -15.44
CA GLY A 184 -8.38 21.00 -15.10
C GLY A 184 -7.07 20.59 -15.79
N ALA A 185 -6.94 20.90 -17.09
CA ALA A 185 -5.72 20.62 -17.85
C ALA A 185 -4.50 21.41 -17.34
N ARG A 186 -4.65 22.72 -17.10
CA ARG A 186 -3.56 23.57 -16.59
C ARG A 186 -3.10 23.13 -15.21
N LYS A 187 -4.03 22.81 -14.31
CA LYS A 187 -3.72 22.24 -12.99
C LYS A 187 -2.92 20.95 -13.11
N GLY A 188 -3.37 20.03 -13.97
CA GLY A 188 -2.68 18.77 -14.23
C GLY A 188 -1.22 18.95 -14.67
N VAL A 189 -0.95 19.86 -15.61
CA VAL A 189 0.43 20.15 -16.07
C VAL A 189 1.29 20.78 -14.96
N VAL A 190 0.73 21.72 -14.18
CA VAL A 190 1.46 22.38 -13.08
C VAL A 190 1.75 21.41 -11.94
N ASP A 191 0.78 20.61 -11.50
CA ASP A 191 0.96 19.56 -10.48
C ASP A 191 2.00 18.54 -10.93
N THR A 192 1.99 18.14 -12.21
CA THR A 192 2.98 17.24 -12.80
C THR A 192 4.40 17.81 -12.70
N ALA A 193 4.58 19.09 -13.06
CA ALA A 193 5.89 19.75 -13.01
C ALA A 193 6.41 19.91 -11.57
N VAL A 194 5.56 20.32 -10.62
CA VAL A 194 5.96 20.59 -9.22
C VAL A 194 6.21 19.28 -8.47
N ARG A 195 5.25 18.36 -8.44
CA ARG A 195 5.28 17.16 -7.57
C ARG A 195 6.32 16.11 -7.99
N THR A 196 6.80 16.17 -9.23
CA THR A 196 7.95 15.35 -9.68
C THR A 196 9.18 15.61 -8.81
N SER A 197 9.38 16.86 -8.35
CA SER A 197 10.48 17.20 -7.45
C SER A 197 10.31 16.57 -6.05
N ASP A 198 9.10 16.60 -5.49
CA ASP A 198 8.79 15.98 -4.19
C ASP A 198 8.97 14.46 -4.21
N ALA A 199 8.50 13.78 -5.25
CA ALA A 199 8.64 12.34 -5.40
C ALA A 199 10.11 11.92 -5.63
N GLY A 200 10.87 12.71 -6.39
CA GLY A 200 12.32 12.54 -6.53
C GLY A 200 13.06 12.76 -5.21
N TYR A 201 12.66 13.76 -4.42
CA TYR A 201 13.23 14.04 -3.11
C TYR A 201 12.89 12.96 -2.06
N LEU A 202 11.68 12.40 -2.09
CA LEU A 202 11.31 11.21 -1.31
C LEU A 202 12.18 10.00 -1.70
N THR A 203 12.40 9.78 -2.99
CA THR A 203 13.27 8.71 -3.49
C THR A 203 14.70 8.84 -2.96
N ARG A 204 15.27 10.06 -3.00
CA ARG A 204 16.58 10.37 -2.41
C ARG A 204 16.62 10.04 -0.91
N ARG A 205 15.64 10.52 -0.13
CA ARG A 205 15.54 10.26 1.32
C ARG A 205 15.42 8.78 1.64
N LEU A 206 14.65 8.01 0.86
CA LEU A 206 14.53 6.56 1.02
C LEU A 206 15.88 5.88 0.82
N VAL A 207 16.53 6.14 -0.33
CA VAL A 207 17.85 5.60 -0.69
C VAL A 207 18.89 5.87 0.40
N GLU A 208 18.94 7.09 0.95
CA GLU A 208 19.90 7.46 2.00
C GLU A 208 19.69 6.73 3.34
N VAL A 209 18.46 6.30 3.66
CA VAL A 209 18.21 5.45 4.83
C VAL A 209 18.58 3.99 4.54
N VAL A 210 18.25 3.46 3.36
CA VAL A 210 18.41 2.03 3.04
C VAL A 210 19.78 1.65 2.47
N GLN A 211 20.62 2.60 2.04
CA GLN A 211 21.92 2.34 1.38
C GLN A 211 22.89 1.43 2.14
N HIS A 212 22.79 1.32 3.47
CA HIS A 212 23.65 0.48 4.28
C HIS A 212 23.20 -0.99 4.31
N ILE A 213 22.04 -1.29 3.73
CA ILE A 213 21.41 -2.62 3.74
C ILE A 213 21.92 -3.43 2.53
N VAL A 214 22.86 -4.32 2.80
CA VAL A 214 23.52 -5.22 1.83
C VAL A 214 23.39 -6.66 2.32
N VAL A 215 23.34 -7.65 1.43
CA VAL A 215 23.44 -9.07 1.84
C VAL A 215 24.91 -9.47 1.98
N ARG A 216 25.32 -9.93 3.17
CA ARG A 216 26.74 -10.28 3.46
C ARG A 216 26.99 -11.70 3.97
N ARG A 217 25.94 -12.43 4.37
CA ARG A 217 26.04 -13.80 4.92
C ARG A 217 24.89 -14.67 4.40
N THR A 218 25.07 -15.98 4.39
CA THR A 218 24.05 -16.96 4.00
C THR A 218 22.95 -17.06 5.05
N ASP A 219 23.27 -17.46 6.27
CA ASP A 219 22.36 -17.47 7.43
C ASP A 219 22.88 -16.57 8.58
N CYS A 220 21.96 -16.09 9.41
CA CYS A 220 22.22 -15.46 10.71
C CYS A 220 21.76 -16.30 11.91
N GLY A 221 21.21 -17.49 11.68
CA GLY A 221 20.83 -18.47 12.71
C GLY A 221 19.55 -18.13 13.48
N THR A 222 18.67 -17.30 12.92
CA THR A 222 17.41 -16.91 13.57
C THR A 222 16.38 -18.04 13.53
N ILE A 223 15.79 -18.33 14.69
CA ILE A 223 14.61 -19.20 14.82
C ILE A 223 13.32 -18.36 14.68
N ARG A 224 13.36 -17.07 15.04
CA ARG A 224 12.21 -16.16 14.90
C ARG A 224 11.80 -15.99 13.44
N GLY A 225 10.51 -16.17 13.16
CA GLY A 225 9.84 -15.84 11.89
C GLY A 225 8.58 -15.01 12.13
N ILE A 226 7.89 -14.64 11.05
CA ILE A 226 6.57 -13.99 11.08
C ILE A 226 5.54 -14.98 10.54
N SER A 227 4.46 -15.23 11.28
CA SER A 227 3.39 -16.13 10.88
C SER A 227 2.42 -15.42 9.91
N VAL A 228 2.33 -15.89 8.68
CA VAL A 228 1.36 -15.42 7.67
C VAL A 228 0.23 -16.43 7.55
N SER A 229 -1.01 -16.01 7.72
CA SER A 229 -2.19 -16.88 7.60
C SER A 229 -3.11 -16.42 6.46
N PRO A 230 -3.76 -17.35 5.74
CA PRO A 230 -4.73 -17.00 4.68
C PRO A 230 -6.10 -16.60 5.25
N ARG A 231 -6.29 -16.65 6.58
CA ARG A 231 -7.62 -16.74 7.20
C ARG A 231 -8.24 -15.40 7.60
N ASN A 232 -7.49 -14.29 7.49
CA ASN A 232 -8.06 -12.96 7.62
C ASN A 232 -8.80 -12.62 6.32
N GLY A 233 -10.14 -12.53 6.38
CA GLY A 233 -11.04 -12.37 5.22
C GLY A 233 -10.88 -11.10 4.37
N MET A 234 -9.81 -10.32 4.60
CA MET A 234 -9.35 -9.21 3.74
C MET A 234 -8.35 -9.67 2.67
N MET A 235 -7.56 -10.72 2.95
CA MET A 235 -6.49 -11.16 2.04
C MET A 235 -7.08 -12.01 0.91
N THR A 236 -7.32 -11.37 -0.24
CA THR A 236 -7.53 -12.09 -1.51
C THR A 236 -6.40 -13.11 -1.71
N GLU A 237 -6.70 -14.34 -2.14
CA GLU A 237 -5.71 -15.42 -2.33
C GLU A 237 -4.47 -14.99 -3.12
N ARG A 238 -4.63 -14.07 -4.09
CA ARG A 238 -3.54 -13.47 -4.87
C ARG A 238 -2.48 -12.74 -4.01
N ILE A 239 -2.91 -12.04 -2.96
CA ILE A 239 -2.00 -11.29 -2.05
C ILE A 239 -1.24 -12.27 -1.15
N PHE A 240 -1.91 -13.31 -0.67
CA PHE A 240 -1.29 -14.41 0.07
C PHE A 240 -0.24 -15.15 -0.78
N ILE A 241 -0.53 -15.40 -2.07
CA ILE A 241 0.44 -15.95 -3.03
C ILE A 241 1.64 -15.01 -3.20
N GLN A 242 1.39 -13.72 -3.47
CA GLN A 242 2.45 -12.73 -3.72
C GLN A 242 3.38 -12.48 -2.51
N THR A 243 2.85 -12.58 -1.29
CA THR A 243 3.64 -12.37 -0.07
C THR A 243 4.56 -13.56 0.26
N LEU A 244 4.15 -14.78 -0.10
CA LEU A 244 4.89 -16.02 0.15
C LEU A 244 5.92 -16.36 -0.93
N ILE A 245 5.65 -16.08 -2.21
CA ILE A 245 6.56 -16.42 -3.31
C ILE A 245 7.95 -15.82 -3.04
N GLY A 246 8.97 -16.68 -3.13
CA GLY A 246 10.37 -16.28 -2.96
C GLY A 246 10.79 -16.00 -1.51
N ARG A 247 9.93 -16.25 -0.51
CA ARG A 247 10.33 -16.25 0.91
C ARG A 247 10.91 -17.60 1.31
N VAL A 248 11.46 -17.66 2.52
CA VAL A 248 12.13 -18.83 3.09
C VAL A 248 11.44 -19.20 4.39
N LEU A 249 11.23 -20.51 4.61
CA LEU A 249 10.58 -21.02 5.81
C LEU A 249 11.43 -20.84 7.07
N ALA A 250 10.80 -20.39 8.15
CA ALA A 250 11.43 -20.26 9.47
C ALA A 250 11.37 -21.57 10.26
N ASP A 251 10.29 -22.33 10.10
CA ASP A 251 9.98 -23.59 10.78
C ASP A 251 9.64 -24.69 9.76
N ASP A 252 9.70 -25.96 10.17
CA ASP A 252 9.27 -27.11 9.37
C ASP A 252 7.73 -27.13 9.22
N LEU A 253 7.23 -27.53 8.05
CA LEU A 253 5.80 -27.63 7.77
C LEU A 253 5.33 -29.09 7.71
N TYR A 254 4.51 -29.48 8.68
CA TYR A 254 3.89 -30.80 8.80
C TYR A 254 2.40 -30.76 8.46
N ILE A 255 1.90 -31.77 7.74
CA ILE A 255 0.46 -32.09 7.68
C ILE A 255 0.28 -33.48 8.29
N GLY A 256 -0.34 -33.53 9.47
CA GLY A 256 -0.38 -34.73 10.29
C GLY A 256 1.04 -35.20 10.62
N ALA A 257 1.35 -36.45 10.29
CA ALA A 257 2.68 -37.03 10.48
C ALA A 257 3.67 -36.79 9.31
N ARG A 258 3.25 -36.12 8.22
CA ARG A 258 4.07 -35.95 7.01
C ARG A 258 4.67 -34.55 6.92
N CYS A 259 5.99 -34.45 6.95
CA CYS A 259 6.71 -33.22 6.59
C CYS A 259 6.55 -32.95 5.07
N ILE A 260 6.21 -31.70 4.71
CA ILE A 260 6.05 -31.26 3.32
C ILE A 260 7.19 -30.32 2.91
N ALA A 261 7.68 -29.49 3.82
CA ALA A 261 8.87 -28.68 3.62
C ALA A 261 9.67 -28.53 4.91
N ILE A 262 10.98 -28.43 4.73
CA ILE A 262 11.95 -28.31 5.80
C ILE A 262 12.28 -26.82 6.00
N ARG A 263 12.59 -26.43 7.23
CA ARG A 263 13.14 -25.14 7.59
C ARG A 263 14.29 -24.73 6.65
N ASN A 264 14.34 -23.45 6.30
CA ASN A 264 15.28 -22.85 5.35
C ASN A 264 15.06 -23.19 3.86
N GLN A 265 14.03 -23.96 3.51
CA GLN A 265 13.62 -24.15 2.12
C GLN A 265 12.93 -22.89 1.56
N ASP A 266 13.14 -22.60 0.27
CA ASP A 266 12.50 -21.50 -0.43
C ASP A 266 11.08 -21.86 -0.92
N ILE A 267 10.21 -20.86 -0.97
CA ILE A 267 8.80 -21.02 -1.31
C ILE A 267 8.58 -20.70 -2.79
N GLY A 268 8.56 -21.76 -3.62
CA GLY A 268 8.23 -21.68 -5.05
C GLY A 268 6.72 -21.79 -5.34
N ILE A 269 6.31 -21.38 -6.55
CA ILE A 269 4.91 -21.40 -7.02
C ILE A 269 4.24 -22.78 -6.88
N GLY A 270 4.97 -23.87 -7.19
CA GLY A 270 4.45 -25.24 -7.04
C GLY A 270 4.17 -25.63 -5.59
N PHE A 271 4.89 -25.05 -4.63
CA PHE A 271 4.66 -25.26 -3.20
C PHE A 271 3.42 -24.49 -2.72
N VAL A 272 3.30 -23.22 -3.10
CA VAL A 272 2.14 -22.36 -2.74
C VAL A 272 0.84 -22.94 -3.29
N ASN A 273 0.81 -23.40 -4.55
CA ASN A 273 -0.38 -24.00 -5.15
C ASN A 273 -0.85 -25.24 -4.38
N ARG A 274 0.09 -26.15 -4.02
CA ARG A 274 -0.21 -27.31 -3.16
C ARG A 274 -0.77 -26.84 -1.81
N PHE A 275 -0.15 -25.84 -1.19
CA PHE A 275 -0.56 -25.33 0.11
C PHE A 275 -2.00 -24.78 0.11
N ILE A 276 -2.40 -24.03 -0.93
CA ILE A 276 -3.77 -23.51 -1.08
C ILE A 276 -4.79 -24.64 -1.15
N THR A 277 -4.49 -25.70 -1.92
CA THR A 277 -5.36 -26.89 -2.00
C THR A 277 -5.56 -27.57 -0.64
N PHE A 278 -4.54 -27.56 0.23
CA PHE A 278 -4.59 -28.21 1.55
C PHE A 278 -5.15 -27.33 2.69
N ARG A 279 -5.42 -26.03 2.47
CA ARG A 279 -6.03 -25.09 3.44
C ARG A 279 -5.45 -25.16 4.87
N ALA A 280 -4.13 -25.32 4.98
CA ALA A 280 -3.45 -25.59 6.24
C ALA A 280 -3.05 -24.33 7.05
N GLN A 281 -2.40 -24.58 8.19
CA GLN A 281 -1.99 -23.68 9.28
C GLN A 281 -1.25 -22.39 8.88
N PRO A 282 -1.13 -21.37 9.76
CA PRO A 282 -0.25 -20.22 9.51
C PRO A 282 1.20 -20.65 9.18
N ILE A 283 1.81 -20.04 8.17
CA ILE A 283 3.18 -20.32 7.74
C ILE A 283 4.14 -19.33 8.41
N SER A 284 5.12 -19.82 9.16
CA SER A 284 6.24 -19.01 9.65
C SER A 284 7.27 -18.74 8.55
N ILE A 285 7.41 -17.49 8.12
CA ILE A 285 8.45 -17.07 7.16
C ILE A 285 9.58 -16.29 7.84
N ARG A 286 10.81 -16.47 7.35
CA ARG A 286 11.94 -15.59 7.70
C ARG A 286 11.78 -14.24 7.00
N THR A 287 12.13 -13.16 7.69
CA THR A 287 12.03 -11.79 7.16
C THR A 287 13.24 -10.92 7.51
N PRO A 288 13.50 -9.83 6.76
CA PRO A 288 14.55 -8.87 7.09
C PRO A 288 14.47 -8.32 8.52
N LEU A 289 13.25 -8.12 9.05
CA LEU A 289 12.99 -7.58 10.39
C LEU A 289 13.39 -8.56 11.51
N THR A 290 13.27 -9.86 11.27
CA THR A 290 13.62 -10.90 12.25
C THR A 290 15.12 -11.22 12.30
N CYS A 291 15.88 -10.77 11.30
CA CYS A 291 17.31 -11.01 11.11
C CYS A 291 18.14 -10.62 12.34
N ARG A 292 19.05 -11.51 12.80
CA ARG A 292 19.99 -11.25 13.90
C ARG A 292 21.21 -10.44 13.46
N SER A 293 21.40 -10.25 12.15
CA SER A 293 22.52 -9.45 11.63
C SER A 293 22.26 -7.96 11.86
N THR A 294 23.30 -7.27 12.31
CA THR A 294 23.16 -5.99 13.01
C THR A 294 23.31 -4.74 12.13
N SER A 295 23.80 -4.90 10.90
CA SER A 295 23.93 -3.83 9.90
C SER A 295 24.01 -4.36 8.45
N TRP A 296 23.50 -5.57 8.22
CA TRP A 296 23.40 -6.23 6.90
C TRP A 296 22.30 -7.30 7.00
N ILE A 297 21.83 -7.81 5.87
CA ILE A 297 20.82 -8.87 5.82
C ILE A 297 21.48 -10.23 5.50
N CYS A 298 20.84 -11.33 5.91
CA CYS A 298 21.25 -12.69 5.52
C CYS A 298 20.47 -13.18 4.28
N ARG A 299 21.08 -14.01 3.42
CA ARG A 299 20.46 -14.57 2.20
C ARG A 299 19.09 -15.21 2.51
N LEU A 300 19.04 -16.07 3.52
CA LEU A 300 17.79 -16.74 3.97
C LEU A 300 16.77 -15.79 4.62
N CYS A 301 17.18 -14.61 5.05
CA CYS A 301 16.33 -13.60 5.69
C CYS A 301 15.64 -12.72 4.63
N TYR A 302 16.26 -12.56 3.46
CA TYR A 302 15.71 -11.84 2.33
C TYR A 302 14.89 -12.78 1.42
N GLY A 303 15.49 -13.90 1.03
CA GLY A 303 14.93 -14.89 0.11
C GLY A 303 15.42 -14.73 -1.33
N ARG A 304 14.50 -14.93 -2.27
CA ARG A 304 14.69 -14.93 -3.73
C ARG A 304 14.82 -13.50 -4.28
N SER A 305 15.71 -13.29 -5.24
CA SER A 305 15.79 -12.02 -5.97
C SER A 305 14.59 -11.92 -6.93
N PRO A 306 13.97 -10.73 -7.08
CA PRO A 306 12.88 -10.53 -8.03
C PRO A 306 13.38 -10.52 -9.49
N THR A 307 14.69 -10.41 -9.72
CA THR A 307 15.34 -10.27 -11.02
C THR A 307 15.71 -11.60 -11.66
N HIS A 308 16.39 -12.48 -10.92
CA HIS A 308 16.92 -13.75 -11.46
C HIS A 308 16.06 -14.95 -11.08
N GLY A 309 15.23 -14.82 -10.04
CA GLY A 309 14.45 -15.95 -9.56
C GLY A 309 15.28 -16.99 -8.79
N ASP A 310 16.47 -16.65 -8.33
CA ASP A 310 17.26 -17.48 -7.42
C ASP A 310 17.42 -16.78 -6.06
N LEU A 311 17.89 -17.48 -5.03
CA LEU A 311 18.23 -16.85 -3.75
C LEU A 311 19.27 -15.74 -3.95
N VAL A 312 19.06 -14.55 -3.37
CA VAL A 312 19.93 -13.36 -3.54
C VAL A 312 21.42 -13.65 -3.37
N GLU A 313 22.27 -13.02 -4.17
CA GLU A 313 23.73 -13.24 -4.10
C GLU A 313 24.39 -12.48 -2.93
N LEU A 314 25.57 -12.95 -2.52
CA LEU A 314 26.36 -12.26 -1.50
C LEU A 314 27.01 -11.02 -2.13
N GLY A 315 26.83 -9.86 -1.48
CA GLY A 315 27.28 -8.56 -1.98
C GLY A 315 26.17 -7.73 -2.64
N GLU A 316 24.94 -8.27 -2.82
CA GLU A 316 23.84 -7.54 -3.46
C GLU A 316 23.30 -6.39 -2.58
N ALA A 317 23.15 -5.20 -3.17
CA ALA A 317 22.67 -3.99 -2.50
C ALA A 317 21.14 -3.90 -2.44
N VAL A 318 20.52 -4.90 -1.82
CA VAL A 318 19.07 -5.04 -1.67
C VAL A 318 18.37 -3.79 -1.10
N GLY A 319 19.08 -2.98 -0.28
CA GLY A 319 18.59 -1.69 0.18
C GLY A 319 18.34 -0.69 -0.95
N ILE A 320 19.35 -0.46 -1.81
CA ILE A 320 19.24 0.48 -2.94
C ILE A 320 18.11 0.06 -3.89
N ILE A 321 18.04 -1.24 -4.20
CA ILE A 321 16.98 -1.84 -5.02
C ILE A 321 15.61 -1.52 -4.39
N ALA A 322 15.42 -1.82 -3.10
CA ALA A 322 14.16 -1.54 -2.41
C ALA A 322 13.79 -0.05 -2.36
N GLY A 323 14.77 0.86 -2.23
CA GLY A 323 14.55 2.31 -2.29
C GLY A 323 14.06 2.77 -3.67
N GLN A 324 14.69 2.26 -4.74
CA GLN A 324 14.32 2.58 -6.11
C GLN A 324 12.96 1.96 -6.51
N SER A 325 12.68 0.71 -6.13
CA SER A 325 11.40 0.04 -6.39
C SER A 325 10.20 0.68 -5.69
N ILE A 326 10.42 1.60 -4.75
CA ILE A 326 9.37 2.45 -4.16
C ILE A 326 9.35 3.82 -4.86
N GLY A 327 10.53 4.41 -5.07
CA GLY A 327 10.68 5.77 -5.59
C GLY A 327 10.29 5.97 -7.06
N GLU A 328 10.74 5.09 -7.96
CA GLU A 328 10.49 5.19 -9.41
C GLU A 328 9.01 4.97 -9.78
N PRO A 329 8.29 3.99 -9.19
CA PRO A 329 6.83 3.94 -9.32
C PRO A 329 6.15 5.15 -8.68
N GLY A 330 6.68 5.70 -7.59
CA GLY A 330 6.15 6.90 -6.94
C GLY A 330 6.21 8.14 -7.84
N THR A 331 7.35 8.41 -8.47
CA THR A 331 7.49 9.51 -9.45
C THR A 331 6.60 9.25 -10.67
N GLN A 332 6.59 8.03 -11.21
CA GLN A 332 5.74 7.65 -12.33
C GLN A 332 4.25 7.82 -12.03
N LEU A 333 3.79 7.52 -10.81
CA LEU A 333 2.42 7.78 -10.39
C LEU A 333 2.11 9.27 -10.36
N THR A 334 2.98 10.13 -9.79
CA THR A 334 2.75 11.59 -9.80
C THR A 334 2.67 12.17 -11.22
N LEU A 335 3.44 11.64 -12.16
CA LEU A 335 3.34 11.97 -13.59
C LEU A 335 2.06 11.43 -14.24
N ARG A 336 1.54 10.29 -13.78
CA ARG A 336 0.42 9.59 -14.42
C ARG A 336 -0.97 9.97 -13.90
N THR A 337 -1.13 10.35 -12.64
CA THR A 337 -2.46 10.52 -12.03
C THR A 337 -3.15 11.85 -12.37
N PHE A 338 -2.40 12.88 -12.80
CA PHE A 338 -2.94 14.24 -12.96
C PHE A 338 -2.98 14.76 -14.40
N HIS A 339 -2.40 14.06 -15.37
CA HIS A 339 -2.48 14.45 -16.78
C HIS A 339 -3.82 14.04 -17.46
N THR A 340 -4.75 13.39 -16.74
CA THR A 340 -6.10 13.05 -17.20
C THR A 340 -7.04 14.25 -17.38
N GLY A 341 -6.51 15.48 -17.31
CA GLY A 341 -7.20 16.70 -17.70
C GLY A 341 -8.21 17.24 -16.69
N GLY A 342 -8.17 16.79 -15.44
CA GLY A 342 -9.13 17.18 -14.39
C GLY A 342 -10.46 16.41 -14.42
N VAL A 343 -10.56 15.34 -15.23
CA VAL A 343 -11.74 14.46 -15.24
C VAL A 343 -11.81 13.64 -13.94
N PHE A 344 -12.94 13.78 -13.26
CA PHE A 344 -13.20 13.09 -12.00
C PHE A 344 -13.44 11.59 -12.21
N THR A 345 -12.82 10.77 -11.37
CA THR A 345 -12.94 9.30 -11.33
C THR A 345 -13.08 8.83 -9.89
N GLY A 346 -14.17 9.24 -9.23
CA GLY A 346 -14.45 8.89 -7.84
C GLY A 346 -15.36 7.68 -7.72
N GLY A 347 -15.03 6.74 -6.83
CA GLY A 347 -15.85 5.56 -6.54
C GLY A 347 -17.23 5.92 -6.00
N THR A 348 -18.21 6.03 -6.90
CA THR A 348 -19.63 6.12 -6.59
C THR A 348 -20.24 4.73 -6.70
N ALA A 349 -21.40 4.50 -6.10
CA ALA A 349 -22.16 3.27 -6.28
C ALA A 349 -22.48 3.04 -7.76
N GLU A 350 -22.35 1.79 -8.22
CA GLU A 350 -22.68 1.42 -9.60
C GLU A 350 -24.21 1.43 -9.76
N HIS A 351 -24.70 1.84 -10.94
CA HIS A 351 -26.13 1.90 -11.21
C HIS A 351 -26.51 0.84 -12.23
N VAL A 352 -27.62 0.14 -11.99
CA VAL A 352 -28.24 -0.78 -12.94
C VAL A 352 -29.35 -0.03 -13.67
N ARG A 353 -29.37 -0.11 -15.00
CA ARG A 353 -30.41 0.45 -15.87
C ARG A 353 -31.27 -0.68 -16.49
N ALA A 354 -32.49 -0.35 -16.90
CA ALA A 354 -33.42 -1.31 -17.51
C ALA A 354 -33.01 -1.62 -18.97
N PRO A 355 -32.83 -2.89 -19.37
CA PRO A 355 -32.45 -3.26 -20.74
C PRO A 355 -33.56 -3.06 -21.80
N SER A 356 -34.82 -2.85 -21.39
CA SER A 356 -35.97 -2.75 -22.30
C SER A 356 -37.15 -2.06 -21.65
N ASN A 357 -38.01 -1.42 -22.45
CA ASN A 357 -39.32 -0.94 -22.02
C ASN A 357 -40.17 -2.10 -21.48
N GLY A 358 -40.79 -1.95 -20.31
CA GLY A 358 -41.66 -2.98 -19.74
C GLY A 358 -42.13 -2.70 -18.32
N LYS A 359 -42.88 -3.64 -17.74
CA LYS A 359 -43.24 -3.60 -16.31
C LYS A 359 -42.24 -4.40 -15.49
N ILE A 360 -41.79 -3.82 -14.38
CA ILE A 360 -40.92 -4.50 -13.43
C ILE A 360 -41.73 -5.34 -12.46
N LYS A 361 -41.31 -6.60 -12.27
CA LYS A 361 -41.76 -7.47 -11.18
C LYS A 361 -40.57 -8.02 -10.40
N PHE A 362 -40.72 -8.09 -9.07
CA PHE A 362 -39.77 -8.72 -8.17
C PHE A 362 -40.50 -9.26 -6.93
N ASN A 363 -39.82 -10.12 -6.16
CA ASN A 363 -40.41 -10.63 -4.92
C ASN A 363 -40.29 -9.60 -3.78
N GLU A 364 -41.43 -9.08 -3.32
CA GLU A 364 -41.52 -8.11 -2.23
C GLU A 364 -40.99 -8.65 -0.89
N ASP A 365 -41.10 -9.96 -0.63
CA ASP A 365 -40.65 -10.60 0.62
C ASP A 365 -39.12 -10.51 0.83
N LEU A 366 -38.35 -10.27 -0.23
CA LEU A 366 -36.89 -10.24 -0.22
C LEU A 366 -36.30 -8.82 -0.08
N VAL A 367 -37.16 -7.80 -0.01
CA VAL A 367 -36.75 -6.40 0.02
C VAL A 367 -37.40 -5.62 1.17
N HIS A 368 -36.65 -4.67 1.75
CA HIS A 368 -37.14 -3.86 2.87
C HIS A 368 -37.14 -2.36 2.55
N PRO A 369 -38.23 -1.63 2.85
CA PRO A 369 -38.28 -0.19 2.63
C PRO A 369 -37.22 0.52 3.50
N THR A 370 -36.43 1.37 2.85
CA THR A 370 -35.29 2.12 3.40
C THR A 370 -35.26 3.50 2.74
N ARG A 371 -34.34 4.38 3.14
CA ARG A 371 -34.07 5.64 2.45
C ARG A 371 -32.65 5.68 1.88
N THR A 372 -32.50 6.27 0.70
CA THR A 372 -31.19 6.53 0.09
C THR A 372 -30.40 7.55 0.91
N ARG A 373 -29.13 7.81 0.52
CA ARG A 373 -28.29 8.84 1.16
C ARG A 373 -28.88 10.27 1.09
N HIS A 374 -29.88 10.47 0.23
CA HIS A 374 -30.57 11.72 -0.05
C HIS A 374 -31.96 11.81 0.60
N GLY A 375 -32.38 10.77 1.32
CA GLY A 375 -33.71 10.72 1.95
C GLY A 375 -34.85 10.22 1.07
N HIS A 376 -34.61 9.95 -0.23
CA HIS A 376 -35.61 9.34 -1.11
C HIS A 376 -35.95 7.90 -0.67
N PRO A 377 -37.21 7.44 -0.80
CA PRO A 377 -37.57 6.05 -0.53
C PRO A 377 -36.88 5.10 -1.52
N ALA A 378 -36.45 3.94 -1.04
CA ALA A 378 -35.85 2.86 -1.83
C ALA A 378 -36.03 1.52 -1.10
N PHE A 379 -35.77 0.41 -1.79
CA PHE A 379 -35.90 -0.95 -1.27
C PHE A 379 -34.53 -1.61 -1.12
N LEU A 380 -34.16 -2.07 0.07
CA LEU A 380 -32.88 -2.73 0.35
C LEU A 380 -32.99 -4.25 0.11
N CYS A 381 -32.11 -4.79 -0.74
CA CYS A 381 -32.00 -6.23 -0.99
C CYS A 381 -30.99 -6.86 0.00
N TYR A 382 -31.37 -7.87 0.78
CA TYR A 382 -30.41 -8.60 1.64
C TYR A 382 -29.72 -9.77 0.94
N ILE A 383 -30.39 -10.36 -0.05
CA ILE A 383 -29.92 -11.48 -0.88
C ILE A 383 -29.89 -10.99 -2.33
N ASP A 384 -29.14 -11.67 -3.20
CA ASP A 384 -29.15 -11.40 -4.63
C ASP A 384 -30.58 -11.63 -5.19
N LEU A 385 -31.14 -10.61 -5.84
CA LEU A 385 -32.53 -10.52 -6.27
C LEU A 385 -32.62 -10.54 -7.80
N TYR A 386 -33.44 -11.43 -8.35
CA TYR A 386 -33.80 -11.39 -9.76
C TYR A 386 -35.01 -10.48 -9.96
N VAL A 387 -34.83 -9.44 -10.77
CA VAL A 387 -35.90 -8.55 -11.23
C VAL A 387 -36.26 -8.93 -12.66
N THR A 388 -37.54 -9.15 -12.92
CA THR A 388 -38.05 -9.54 -14.24
C THR A 388 -38.75 -8.33 -14.87
N ILE A 389 -38.36 -7.97 -16.09
CA ILE A 389 -39.00 -6.92 -16.89
C ILE A 389 -39.85 -7.59 -17.96
N GLU A 390 -41.16 -7.38 -17.89
CA GLU A 390 -42.14 -7.86 -18.86
C GLU A 390 -42.34 -6.82 -19.96
N SER A 391 -41.81 -7.09 -21.15
CA SER A 391 -42.17 -6.41 -22.40
C SER A 391 -43.18 -7.25 -23.19
N GLN A 392 -43.74 -6.71 -24.27
CA GLN A 392 -44.91 -7.30 -24.95
C GLN A 392 -44.71 -8.76 -25.45
N ASP A 393 -43.48 -9.17 -25.75
CA ASP A 393 -43.13 -10.57 -26.09
C ASP A 393 -41.81 -11.07 -25.45
N ILE A 394 -41.18 -10.29 -24.55
CA ILE A 394 -39.83 -10.61 -24.02
C ILE A 394 -39.77 -10.44 -22.50
N LEU A 395 -39.25 -11.47 -21.82
CA LEU A 395 -38.91 -11.48 -20.39
C LEU A 395 -37.41 -11.24 -20.21
N HIS A 396 -37.03 -10.07 -19.68
CA HIS A 396 -35.64 -9.76 -19.32
C HIS A 396 -35.42 -9.90 -17.81
N ASN A 397 -34.54 -10.83 -17.42
CA ASN A 397 -34.20 -11.07 -16.02
C ASN A 397 -32.85 -10.41 -15.69
N VAL A 398 -32.86 -9.45 -14.76
CA VAL A 398 -31.68 -8.73 -14.28
C VAL A 398 -31.36 -9.20 -12.85
N ASN A 399 -30.12 -9.62 -12.60
CA ASN A 399 -29.66 -9.99 -11.25
C ASN A 399 -29.12 -8.75 -10.53
N ILE A 400 -29.65 -8.48 -9.34
CA ILE A 400 -29.28 -7.36 -8.49
C ILE A 400 -28.60 -7.91 -7.23
N PRO A 401 -27.32 -7.60 -6.99
CA PRO A 401 -26.59 -8.18 -5.86
C PRO A 401 -27.07 -7.66 -4.51
N SER A 402 -26.87 -8.46 -3.47
CA SER A 402 -27.14 -8.11 -2.07
C SER A 402 -26.52 -6.77 -1.62
N LYS A 403 -27.18 -6.11 -0.66
CA LYS A 403 -26.89 -4.76 -0.11
C LYS A 403 -27.06 -3.60 -1.09
N SER A 404 -27.64 -3.82 -2.27
CA SER A 404 -28.08 -2.79 -3.20
C SER A 404 -29.40 -2.14 -2.78
N PHE A 405 -29.66 -0.95 -3.31
CA PHE A 405 -30.95 -0.28 -3.23
C PHE A 405 -31.68 -0.33 -4.58
N LEU A 406 -32.90 -0.84 -4.60
CA LEU A 406 -33.81 -0.80 -5.74
C LEU A 406 -34.68 0.46 -5.62
N LEU A 407 -34.78 1.24 -6.71
CA LEU A 407 -35.35 2.59 -6.72
C LEU A 407 -36.78 2.66 -7.26
N VAL A 408 -37.30 1.52 -7.73
CA VAL A 408 -38.55 1.40 -8.51
C VAL A 408 -39.60 0.64 -7.68
N GLN A 409 -40.88 0.85 -7.94
CA GLN A 409 -41.96 0.08 -7.29
C GLN A 409 -42.28 -1.20 -8.08
N ASN A 410 -42.89 -2.17 -7.41
CA ASN A 410 -43.39 -3.39 -8.06
C ASN A 410 -44.54 -3.04 -9.03
N ASP A 411 -44.64 -3.76 -10.15
CA ASP A 411 -45.53 -3.50 -11.30
C ASP A 411 -45.42 -2.10 -11.96
N GLN A 412 -44.42 -1.29 -11.60
CA GLN A 412 -44.16 -0.01 -12.23
C GLN A 412 -43.66 -0.21 -13.68
N TYR A 413 -44.18 0.60 -14.60
CA TYR A 413 -43.67 0.69 -15.97
C TYR A 413 -42.36 1.48 -15.99
N VAL A 414 -41.33 0.93 -16.64
CA VAL A 414 -40.04 1.56 -16.85
C VAL A 414 -39.72 1.69 -18.33
N GLU A 415 -39.01 2.76 -18.66
CA GLU A 415 -38.42 2.94 -19.98
C GLU A 415 -37.06 2.23 -20.05
N SER A 416 -36.68 1.83 -21.27
CA SER A 416 -35.33 1.37 -21.59
C SER A 416 -34.32 2.41 -21.12
N GLU A 417 -33.18 1.95 -20.63
CA GLU A 417 -32.12 2.77 -20.04
C GLU A 417 -32.49 3.51 -18.73
N GLN A 418 -33.70 3.38 -18.19
CA GLN A 418 -34.05 3.99 -16.89
C GLN A 418 -33.29 3.32 -15.73
N VAL A 419 -32.81 4.09 -14.75
CA VAL A 419 -32.12 3.55 -13.56
C VAL A 419 -33.08 2.79 -12.66
N ILE A 420 -32.77 1.51 -12.39
CA ILE A 420 -33.59 0.62 -11.55
C ILE A 420 -32.99 0.37 -10.16
N ALA A 421 -31.66 0.39 -10.01
CA ALA A 421 -31.00 0.13 -8.74
C ALA A 421 -29.60 0.79 -8.58
N GLU A 422 -29.19 1.01 -7.32
CA GLU A 422 -27.89 1.48 -6.85
C GLU A 422 -27.17 0.30 -6.14
N ILE A 423 -26.13 -0.27 -6.78
CA ILE A 423 -25.28 -1.34 -6.21
C ILE A 423 -24.25 -0.75 -5.25
N ARG A 424 -24.29 -1.23 -3.99
CA ARG A 424 -23.31 -0.88 -2.96
C ARG A 424 -22.37 -2.02 -2.56
N ALA A 425 -22.49 -3.19 -3.20
CA ALA A 425 -21.61 -4.32 -2.99
C ALA A 425 -20.17 -3.96 -3.43
N GLY A 426 -19.28 -3.71 -2.46
CA GLY A 426 -17.87 -3.37 -2.70
C GLY A 426 -17.53 -1.87 -2.73
N ALA A 427 -18.53 -0.98 -2.66
CA ALA A 427 -18.29 0.46 -2.58
C ALA A 427 -17.77 0.85 -1.19
N SER A 428 -16.45 1.03 -1.04
CA SER A 428 -15.87 1.65 0.15
C SER A 428 -16.46 3.05 0.32
N THR A 429 -17.18 3.29 1.41
CA THR A 429 -17.70 4.63 1.72
C THR A 429 -16.54 5.58 1.98
N VAL A 430 -16.13 6.33 0.95
CA VAL A 430 -15.10 7.36 1.05
C VAL A 430 -15.64 8.47 1.94
N ASN A 431 -15.37 8.34 3.24
CA ASN A 431 -15.68 9.35 4.24
C ASN A 431 -14.79 10.57 3.97
N LEU A 432 -15.28 11.48 3.13
CA LEU A 432 -14.62 12.71 2.68
C LEU A 432 -14.57 13.79 3.79
N LYS A 433 -14.13 13.36 4.98
CA LYS A 433 -13.87 14.15 6.19
C LYS A 433 -12.69 13.54 6.92
N GLU A 434 -11.49 13.74 6.38
CA GLU A 434 -10.23 13.58 7.11
C GLU A 434 -10.15 14.61 8.26
N ARG A 435 -10.88 14.33 9.35
CA ARG A 435 -10.57 14.92 10.65
C ARG A 435 -9.46 14.08 11.26
N VAL A 436 -8.25 14.62 11.32
CA VAL A 436 -7.13 13.99 12.02
C VAL A 436 -7.49 13.80 13.49
N ARG A 437 -7.88 12.58 13.86
CA ARG A 437 -8.16 12.19 15.25
C ARG A 437 -6.91 11.50 15.79
N LYS A 438 -6.28 12.11 16.80
CA LYS A 438 -5.22 11.46 17.56
C LYS A 438 -5.86 10.68 18.71
N HIS A 439 -5.87 9.36 18.61
CA HIS A 439 -6.24 8.50 19.72
C HIS A 439 -5.15 8.54 20.79
N ILE A 440 -5.55 8.68 22.05
CA ILE A 440 -4.68 8.55 23.22
C ILE A 440 -5.02 7.20 23.84
N TYR A 441 -4.00 6.36 24.02
CA TYR A 441 -4.13 5.08 24.70
C TYR A 441 -3.45 5.16 26.07
N SER A 442 -3.97 4.42 27.04
CA SER A 442 -3.27 4.18 28.30
C SER A 442 -2.28 3.05 28.14
N ASP A 443 -1.08 3.22 28.69
CA ASP A 443 -0.13 2.12 28.91
C ASP A 443 -0.41 1.40 30.26
N SER A 444 -1.27 1.94 31.14
CA SER A 444 -1.66 1.37 32.44
C SER A 444 -3.13 0.93 32.50
N GLU A 445 -3.39 -0.17 33.20
CA GLU A 445 -4.74 -0.60 33.60
C GLU A 445 -5.15 0.18 34.88
N GLY A 446 -6.36 0.73 34.92
CA GLY A 446 -6.82 1.59 36.02
C GLY A 446 -8.14 2.32 35.76
N GLU A 447 -8.66 3.01 36.78
CA GLU A 447 -9.84 3.87 36.68
C GLU A 447 -9.49 5.23 36.05
N MET A 448 -10.35 5.73 35.16
CA MET A 448 -10.09 6.89 34.31
C MET A 448 -10.85 8.12 34.79
N HIS A 449 -10.14 9.10 35.35
CA HIS A 449 -10.67 10.37 35.84
C HIS A 449 -10.34 11.54 34.91
N TRP A 450 -11.30 12.44 34.74
CA TRP A 450 -11.24 13.59 33.82
C TRP A 450 -11.45 14.90 34.59
N SER A 451 -10.78 15.98 34.17
CA SER A 451 -11.25 17.33 34.48
C SER A 451 -12.59 17.60 33.77
N THR A 452 -13.51 18.32 34.42
CA THR A 452 -14.95 18.51 34.11
C THR A 452 -15.38 18.93 32.69
N ASP A 453 -14.46 19.25 31.78
CA ASP A 453 -14.72 19.89 30.48
C ASP A 453 -14.88 18.90 29.29
N VAL A 454 -15.28 17.65 29.54
CA VAL A 454 -15.41 16.62 28.49
C VAL A 454 -16.82 16.60 27.88
N TYR A 455 -16.94 17.04 26.63
CA TYR A 455 -18.20 16.96 25.87
C TYR A 455 -18.41 15.55 25.29
N HIS A 456 -19.48 14.87 25.75
CA HIS A 456 -19.95 13.63 25.12
C HIS A 456 -20.59 13.93 23.76
N ALA A 457 -19.93 13.53 22.67
CA ALA A 457 -20.52 13.52 21.33
C ALA A 457 -21.12 12.13 21.03
N PRO A 458 -22.47 11.96 21.03
CA PRO A 458 -23.12 10.65 20.90
C PRO A 458 -23.12 10.18 19.43
N LYS A 459 -21.95 9.83 18.90
CA LYS A 459 -21.79 9.21 17.57
C LYS A 459 -21.36 7.75 17.58
N TYR A 460 -21.05 7.21 18.76
CA TYR A 460 -20.82 5.78 18.97
C TYR A 460 -21.51 5.36 20.28
N THR A 461 -22.73 4.83 20.18
CA THR A 461 -23.53 4.35 21.32
C THR A 461 -22.90 3.14 22.04
N TYR A 462 -21.84 2.56 21.49
CA TYR A 462 -21.18 1.34 21.97
C TYR A 462 -19.64 1.39 21.81
N GLY A 463 -19.01 2.57 21.85
CA GLY A 463 -17.58 2.72 21.56
C GLY A 463 -16.80 3.52 22.61
N ASN A 464 -15.67 2.98 23.07
CA ASN A 464 -14.75 3.54 24.07
C ASN A 464 -13.94 4.78 23.56
N VAL A 465 -14.50 5.56 22.63
CA VAL A 465 -13.80 6.65 21.93
C VAL A 465 -14.41 7.99 22.34
N HIS A 466 -13.86 8.57 23.40
CA HIS A 466 -14.20 9.91 23.87
C HIS A 466 -13.48 10.97 23.04
N LEU A 467 -14.16 12.08 22.75
CA LEU A 467 -13.65 13.13 21.87
C LEU A 467 -13.37 14.38 22.70
N LEU A 468 -12.08 14.65 22.95
CA LEU A 468 -11.63 15.79 23.74
C LEU A 468 -11.48 17.04 22.83
N PRO A 469 -12.32 18.09 22.98
CA PRO A 469 -12.21 19.30 22.16
C PRO A 469 -11.18 20.30 22.70
N LYS A 470 -10.73 20.14 23.95
CA LYS A 470 -9.72 20.97 24.63
C LYS A 470 -8.66 20.10 25.29
N THR A 471 -7.47 20.67 25.49
CA THR A 471 -6.46 20.14 26.41
C THR A 471 -7.06 20.01 27.81
N SER A 472 -7.13 18.78 28.32
CA SER A 472 -7.74 18.42 29.61
C SER A 472 -6.81 17.46 30.34
N HIS A 473 -6.89 17.46 31.68
CA HIS A 473 -6.13 16.52 32.49
C HIS A 473 -6.92 15.21 32.62
N LEU A 474 -6.20 14.12 32.38
CA LEU A 474 -6.73 12.76 32.32
C LEU A 474 -5.82 11.93 33.23
N TRP A 475 -6.39 11.44 34.32
CA TRP A 475 -5.71 10.67 35.34
C TRP A 475 -6.13 9.21 35.22
N ILE A 476 -5.18 8.29 35.37
CA ILE A 476 -5.45 6.85 35.31
C ILE A 476 -4.89 6.25 36.60
N LEU A 477 -5.79 5.91 37.52
CA LEU A 477 -5.45 5.39 38.83
C LEU A 477 -5.21 3.88 38.72
N SER A 478 -3.94 3.46 38.72
CA SER A 478 -3.60 2.04 38.63
C SER A 478 -3.82 1.33 39.96
N GLY A 479 -4.68 0.29 39.95
CA GLY A 479 -5.01 -0.53 41.11
C GLY A 479 -5.18 -2.00 40.71
N ASN A 480 -4.79 -2.91 41.60
CA ASN A 480 -4.94 -4.36 41.38
C ASN A 480 -6.35 -4.82 41.78
N PRO A 481 -7.17 -5.40 40.88
CA PRO A 481 -8.49 -5.90 41.24
C PRO A 481 -8.41 -7.21 42.04
N TYR A 482 -8.96 -7.20 43.26
CA TYR A 482 -9.29 -8.43 44.00
C TYR A 482 -10.60 -9.04 43.45
N THR A 483 -10.63 -10.35 43.26
CA THR A 483 -11.81 -11.10 42.77
C THR A 483 -12.83 -11.41 43.89
N TYR A 484 -14.11 -11.76 43.67
CA TYR A 484 -14.80 -12.29 42.47
C TYR A 484 -16.33 -12.11 42.64
N SER A 485 -17.11 -11.79 41.58
CA SER A 485 -18.44 -12.41 41.33
C SER A 485 -19.08 -11.98 40.00
N VAL A 486 -20.00 -12.81 39.48
CA VAL A 486 -20.59 -12.69 38.13
C VAL A 486 -22.11 -12.57 38.22
N VAL A 487 -22.67 -11.41 37.89
CA VAL A 487 -24.06 -11.24 37.41
C VAL A 487 -24.09 -10.05 36.43
N PRO A 488 -24.46 -10.23 35.14
CA PRO A 488 -24.53 -9.12 34.19
C PRO A 488 -25.97 -8.61 34.02
N PHE A 489 -26.31 -7.47 34.61
CA PHE A 489 -27.39 -6.62 34.12
C PHE A 489 -26.98 -5.14 34.12
N LEU A 490 -27.39 -4.45 33.05
CA LEU A 490 -26.89 -3.14 32.65
C LEU A 490 -27.43 -2.01 33.53
N LEU A 491 -26.55 -1.07 33.91
CA LEU A 491 -26.74 0.40 33.82
C LEU A 491 -25.52 1.09 34.47
N HIS A 492 -24.60 1.57 33.64
CA HIS A 492 -23.30 2.12 34.07
C HIS A 492 -23.34 3.66 34.12
N LYS A 493 -22.87 4.23 35.24
CA LYS A 493 -22.80 5.66 35.60
C LYS A 493 -21.56 5.87 36.48
N ASP A 494 -21.01 7.08 36.45
CA ASP A 494 -19.82 7.57 37.16
C ASP A 494 -19.37 6.72 38.38
N GLN A 495 -18.11 6.27 38.35
CA GLN A 495 -17.46 5.22 39.20
C GLN A 495 -17.60 3.76 38.72
N ASP A 496 -17.31 3.48 37.45
CA ASP A 496 -17.29 2.10 36.91
C ASP A 496 -15.88 1.49 36.81
N GLN A 497 -15.70 0.31 37.40
CA GLN A 497 -14.45 -0.46 37.37
C GLN A 497 -14.24 -1.23 36.07
N MET A 498 -13.04 -1.09 35.50
CA MET A 498 -12.56 -1.86 34.35
C MET A 498 -12.25 -3.31 34.75
N ASN A 499 -12.99 -4.29 34.21
CA ASN A 499 -12.63 -5.70 34.30
C ASN A 499 -12.59 -6.36 32.90
N VAL A 500 -11.51 -7.09 32.62
CA VAL A 500 -11.02 -7.40 31.26
C VAL A 500 -11.78 -8.54 30.55
N HIS A 501 -12.72 -9.19 31.22
CA HIS A 501 -13.24 -10.51 30.79
C HIS A 501 -14.34 -10.53 29.72
N SER A 502 -14.62 -9.42 29.02
CA SER A 502 -15.51 -9.41 27.84
C SER A 502 -14.81 -9.12 26.49
N LEU A 503 -13.47 -8.99 26.48
CA LEU A 503 -12.65 -8.88 25.26
C LEU A 503 -11.54 -9.95 25.14
N SER A 504 -11.67 -11.09 25.83
CA SER A 504 -10.84 -12.29 25.64
C SER A 504 -11.18 -13.09 24.37
N ALA A 505 -11.61 -12.40 23.31
CA ALA A 505 -11.86 -12.96 21.98
C ALA A 505 -10.93 -12.39 20.89
N GLU A 506 -9.83 -11.72 21.28
CA GLU A 506 -8.72 -11.38 20.37
C GLU A 506 -7.41 -11.08 21.13
N ARG A 507 -6.96 -12.00 22.01
CA ARG A 507 -5.64 -11.92 22.67
C ARG A 507 -4.65 -12.95 22.10
N SER A 508 -4.50 -12.96 20.78
CA SER A 508 -3.34 -13.56 20.09
C SER A 508 -2.32 -12.46 19.78
N TYR A 509 -1.36 -12.29 20.69
CA TYR A 509 -0.09 -11.56 20.53
C TYR A 509 -0.04 -10.41 19.50
N ILE A 510 -0.48 -9.22 19.89
CA ILE A 510 0.00 -7.99 19.24
C ILE A 510 1.39 -7.67 19.80
N SER A 511 2.42 -8.25 19.19
CA SER A 511 3.69 -7.55 19.09
C SER A 511 3.46 -6.33 18.19
N ASN A 512 3.59 -5.11 18.75
CA ASN A 512 3.33 -3.85 18.04
C ASN A 512 4.30 -3.65 16.85
N LEU A 513 3.97 -4.22 15.68
CA LEU A 513 4.68 -4.01 14.41
C LEU A 513 3.83 -4.45 13.18
N SER A 514 2.60 -3.97 13.11
CA SER A 514 1.74 -4.01 11.90
C SER A 514 1.01 -2.68 11.64
N VAL A 515 0.62 -1.97 12.71
CA VAL A 515 -0.28 -0.80 12.68
C VAL A 515 0.26 0.43 11.89
N THR A 516 1.55 0.49 11.54
CA THR A 516 2.11 1.58 10.71
C THR A 516 2.50 1.20 9.28
N ASP A 517 2.81 -0.07 8.98
CA ASP A 517 3.19 -0.48 7.61
C ASP A 517 1.95 -0.74 6.74
N ASP A 518 0.89 -1.32 7.30
CA ASP A 518 -0.36 -1.56 6.56
C ASP A 518 -1.09 -0.26 6.18
N GLN A 519 -0.90 0.82 6.96
CA GLN A 519 -1.50 2.12 6.62
C GLN A 519 -0.83 2.83 5.45
N VAL A 520 0.43 2.53 5.12
CA VAL A 520 1.16 3.17 4.01
C VAL A 520 1.20 2.28 2.77
N ARG A 521 1.16 0.95 2.93
CA ARG A 521 1.15 0.01 1.79
C ARG A 521 -0.22 -0.58 1.42
N HIS A 522 -1.17 -0.67 2.36
CA HIS A 522 -2.43 -1.38 2.13
C HIS A 522 -3.70 -0.53 2.26
N LYS A 523 -3.67 0.70 2.81
CA LYS A 523 -4.81 1.63 2.68
C LYS A 523 -5.09 2.12 1.25
N LEU A 524 -4.16 1.93 0.31
CA LEU A 524 -4.40 2.13 -1.13
C LEU A 524 -5.06 0.89 -1.80
N PHE A 525 -5.10 -0.26 -1.13
CA PHE A 525 -5.71 -1.50 -1.64
C PHE A 525 -6.33 -2.36 -0.53
N SER A 526 -7.66 -2.22 -0.36
CA SER A 526 -8.64 -3.07 0.37
C SER A 526 -8.78 -2.93 1.90
N SER A 527 -10.03 -2.99 2.38
CA SER A 527 -10.42 -2.91 3.80
C SER A 527 -11.72 -3.71 4.14
N ASP A 528 -11.58 -4.73 5.01
CA ASP A 528 -12.42 -5.07 6.19
C ASP A 528 -13.91 -5.56 6.07
N PRO A 529 -14.56 -6.19 7.09
CA PRO A 529 -14.10 -7.25 8.04
C PRO A 529 -15.18 -8.30 8.54
N SER A 530 -14.74 -9.26 9.40
CA SER A 530 -15.47 -9.94 10.54
C SER A 530 -16.29 -11.27 10.40
N GLY A 531 -16.19 -12.15 11.42
CA GLY A 531 -17.05 -13.34 11.67
C GLY A 531 -16.47 -14.41 12.66
N LYS A 532 -17.21 -14.86 13.70
CA LYS A 532 -16.72 -15.65 14.88
C LYS A 532 -17.00 -17.19 14.84
N LYS A 533 -16.10 -18.03 15.43
CA LYS A 533 -16.36 -18.94 16.62
C LYS A 533 -15.31 -20.08 16.89
N ALA A 534 -14.89 -20.16 18.17
CA ALA A 534 -14.63 -21.33 19.06
C ALA A 534 -13.65 -22.51 18.74
N GLY A 535 -12.61 -22.67 19.59
CA GLY A 535 -12.56 -23.79 20.55
C GLY A 535 -11.43 -24.85 20.52
N ARG A 536 -10.37 -24.71 21.34
CA ARG A 536 -9.89 -25.66 22.40
C ARG A 536 -8.50 -25.27 22.98
N ILE A 537 -8.18 -25.88 24.12
CA ILE A 537 -7.21 -25.45 25.16
C ILE A 537 -5.85 -26.19 25.04
N LEU A 538 -4.73 -25.51 25.30
CA LEU A 538 -3.66 -26.02 26.20
C LEU A 538 -2.74 -24.90 26.74
N ASP A 539 -2.81 -24.73 28.06
CA ASP A 539 -1.84 -24.28 29.08
C ASP A 539 -0.72 -23.27 28.75
N SER A 540 -0.74 -22.19 29.54
CA SER A 540 0.23 -21.09 29.58
C SER A 540 1.25 -21.24 30.73
N SER A 541 2.50 -20.82 30.52
CA SER A 541 3.44 -20.57 31.62
C SER A 541 4.42 -19.42 31.32
N GLY A 542 4.51 -18.44 32.23
CA GLY A 542 5.65 -17.51 32.33
C GLY A 542 5.57 -16.20 31.51
N PRO A 543 5.72 -15.02 32.15
CA PRO A 543 5.76 -13.74 31.46
C PRO A 543 7.20 -13.31 31.10
N ASP A 544 7.71 -13.80 29.97
CA ASP A 544 9.02 -13.35 29.46
C ASP A 544 8.93 -12.04 28.67
N GLN A 545 9.76 -11.07 29.08
CA GLN A 545 9.82 -9.70 28.61
C GLN A 545 10.10 -9.60 27.10
N ILE A 546 9.13 -9.15 26.29
CA ILE A 546 9.20 -9.20 24.83
C ILE A 546 10.14 -8.11 24.26
N ILE A 547 11.44 -8.40 24.19
CA ILE A 547 12.44 -7.52 23.56
C ILE A 547 12.36 -7.59 22.03
N CYS A 548 11.67 -6.60 21.43
CA CYS A 548 11.53 -6.49 19.98
C CYS A 548 12.82 -5.92 19.34
N LYS A 549 13.74 -6.81 18.92
CA LYS A 549 15.06 -6.46 18.34
C LYS A 549 15.04 -5.95 16.88
N GLY A 550 13.94 -5.37 16.40
CA GLY A 550 13.75 -4.99 15.00
C GLY A 550 14.27 -3.59 14.60
N HIS A 551 14.61 -2.73 15.57
CA HIS A 551 14.91 -1.32 15.32
C HIS A 551 16.41 -1.03 15.41
N SER A 552 16.92 -0.24 14.46
CA SER A 552 18.34 0.19 14.45
C SER A 552 18.68 1.15 15.59
N LYS A 553 17.68 1.82 16.18
CA LYS A 553 17.80 2.80 17.27
C LYS A 553 16.94 2.44 18.47
N VAL A 554 17.48 2.74 19.63
CA VAL A 554 16.98 2.28 20.92
C VAL A 554 17.26 3.35 21.97
N LEU A 555 16.33 3.54 22.90
CA LEU A 555 16.46 4.40 24.08
C LEU A 555 16.92 3.54 25.27
N VAL A 556 17.88 4.02 26.05
CA VAL A 556 18.25 3.40 27.34
C VAL A 556 17.16 3.69 28.37
N SER A 557 16.68 2.64 29.05
CA SER A 557 15.71 2.77 30.15
C SER A 557 16.40 3.24 31.44
N GLU A 558 15.65 3.86 32.34
CA GLU A 558 16.15 4.32 33.64
C GLU A 558 16.48 3.14 34.59
N ASP A 559 15.81 1.99 34.40
CA ASP A 559 15.82 0.82 35.30
C ASP A 559 17.08 -0.07 35.20
N GLY A 560 18.22 0.46 34.75
CA GLY A 560 19.45 -0.30 34.55
C GLY A 560 20.72 0.54 34.66
N MET A 561 21.26 0.68 35.87
CA MET A 561 22.50 1.42 36.13
C MET A 561 23.76 0.68 35.65
N SER A 562 23.97 0.66 34.33
CA SER A 562 25.30 0.45 33.75
C SER A 562 25.92 1.81 33.43
N ASN A 563 27.10 2.12 34.00
CA ASN A 563 27.80 3.41 33.87
C ASN A 563 28.22 3.80 32.43
N ALA A 564 27.86 3.01 31.43
CA ALA A 564 28.24 3.20 30.03
C ALA A 564 27.38 4.22 29.27
N PHE A 565 26.13 4.45 29.69
CA PHE A 565 25.15 5.28 28.97
C PHE A 565 24.28 6.13 29.89
N SER A 566 23.84 7.28 29.41
CA SER A 566 22.86 8.11 30.12
C SER A 566 21.42 7.60 29.87
N PRO A 567 20.54 7.62 30.88
CA PRO A 567 19.11 7.36 30.67
C PRO A 567 18.55 8.30 29.59
N GLY A 568 17.72 7.76 28.70
CA GLY A 568 17.21 8.52 27.56
C GLY A 568 18.20 8.74 26.40
N GLU A 569 19.46 8.28 26.45
CA GLU A 569 20.36 8.38 25.29
C GLU A 569 19.81 7.53 24.13
N LEU A 570 19.78 8.11 22.92
CA LEU A 570 19.37 7.41 21.70
C LEU A 570 20.58 6.73 21.04
N ILE A 571 20.64 5.42 21.19
CA ILE A 571 21.79 4.58 20.87
C ILE A 571 21.45 3.65 19.70
N GLY A 572 22.47 3.25 18.92
CA GLY A 572 22.29 2.19 17.92
C GLY A 572 22.26 0.81 18.59
N LEU A 573 21.33 -0.06 18.20
CA LEU A 573 21.21 -1.44 18.75
C LEU A 573 22.56 -2.17 18.78
N LEU A 574 23.37 -1.97 17.74
CA LEU A 574 24.77 -2.41 17.63
C LEU A 574 25.68 -2.07 18.82
N ARG A 575 25.59 -0.84 19.33
CA ARG A 575 26.43 -0.33 20.43
C ARG A 575 25.94 -0.88 21.76
N ALA A 576 24.62 -0.94 21.96
CA ALA A 576 23.98 -1.55 23.13
C ALA A 576 24.27 -3.06 23.24
N GLU A 577 24.10 -3.85 22.17
CA GLU A 577 24.41 -5.29 22.22
C GLU A 577 25.90 -5.58 22.40
N ARG A 578 26.80 -4.72 21.92
CA ARG A 578 28.25 -4.91 22.14
C ARG A 578 28.69 -4.57 23.54
N THR A 579 28.15 -3.49 24.12
CA THR A 579 28.45 -3.09 25.49
C THR A 579 27.85 -4.06 26.50
N GLY A 580 26.60 -4.50 26.32
CA GLY A 580 26.03 -5.55 27.18
C GLY A 580 26.82 -6.86 27.14
N ARG A 581 27.36 -7.27 25.98
CA ARG A 581 28.29 -8.43 25.92
C ARG A 581 29.65 -8.17 26.55
N ALA A 582 30.14 -6.93 26.57
CA ALA A 582 31.44 -6.59 27.13
C ALA A 582 31.38 -6.36 28.66
N LEU A 583 30.20 -6.01 29.18
CA LEU A 583 29.92 -5.85 30.61
C LEU A 583 29.28 -7.10 31.23
N GLU A 584 28.95 -8.11 30.41
CA GLU A 584 28.15 -9.31 30.76
C GLU A 584 26.75 -9.02 31.33
N GLU A 585 26.33 -7.74 31.33
CA GLU A 585 25.04 -7.26 31.83
C GLU A 585 23.98 -7.09 30.73
N ALA A 586 22.72 -7.39 31.08
CA ALA A 586 21.57 -7.15 30.23
C ALA A 586 21.12 -5.67 30.29
N ILE A 587 21.63 -4.86 29.37
CA ILE A 587 21.21 -3.44 29.25
C ILE A 587 19.72 -3.37 28.88
N CYS A 588 18.90 -2.82 29.78
CA CYS A 588 17.47 -2.61 29.56
C CYS A 588 17.21 -1.44 28.60
N TYR A 589 16.43 -1.69 27.54
CA TYR A 589 16.30 -0.74 26.45
C TYR A 589 14.93 -0.78 25.75
N ARG A 590 14.43 0.37 25.28
CA ARG A 590 13.16 0.51 24.54
C ARG A 590 13.43 0.87 23.08
N ALA A 591 12.95 0.04 22.15
CA ALA A 591 13.06 0.33 20.72
C ALA A 591 12.22 1.56 20.32
N ILE A 592 12.74 2.42 19.43
CA ILE A 592 12.04 3.62 18.95
C ILE A 592 11.98 3.63 17.42
N LEU A 593 10.80 3.92 16.88
CA LEU A 593 10.61 4.22 15.47
C LEU A 593 10.98 5.69 15.18
N LEU A 594 11.90 5.91 14.25
CA LEU A 594 12.27 7.24 13.75
C LEU A 594 11.74 7.42 12.32
N GLY A 595 11.21 8.61 12.02
CA GLY A 595 10.90 9.00 10.64
C GLY A 595 12.16 9.06 9.78
N ILE A 596 12.00 8.83 8.48
CA ILE A 596 13.08 8.68 7.47
C ILE A 596 14.14 9.79 7.59
N THR A 597 13.72 11.05 7.73
CA THR A 597 14.60 12.23 7.90
C THR A 597 15.42 12.23 9.19
N ARG A 598 14.83 11.80 10.31
CA ARG A 598 15.55 11.64 11.58
C ARG A 598 16.45 10.40 11.57
N ALA A 599 16.15 9.40 10.76
CA ALA A 599 17.00 8.22 10.59
C ALA A 599 18.26 8.54 9.76
N SER A 600 18.14 9.27 8.63
CA SER A 600 19.29 9.64 7.79
C SER A 600 20.26 10.58 8.49
N LEU A 601 19.79 11.50 9.33
CA LEU A 601 20.63 12.38 10.17
C LEU A 601 21.25 11.69 11.40
N ASN A 602 21.02 10.39 11.61
CA ASN A 602 21.54 9.63 12.75
C ASN A 602 22.34 8.38 12.33
N THR A 603 23.04 8.46 11.20
CA THR A 603 23.98 7.43 10.71
C THR A 603 25.24 7.32 11.58
N GLN A 604 26.08 6.30 11.32
CA GLN A 604 27.37 6.13 12.00
C GLN A 604 28.50 6.94 11.34
N SER A 605 28.50 7.00 10.00
CA SER A 605 29.42 7.84 9.22
C SER A 605 28.98 9.30 9.27
N PHE A 606 29.93 10.20 9.55
CA PHE A 606 29.69 11.65 9.46
C PHE A 606 29.83 12.17 8.02
N ILE A 607 30.60 11.48 7.15
CA ILE A 607 30.70 11.80 5.72
C ILE A 607 29.35 11.56 5.03
N SER A 608 28.67 10.44 5.36
CA SER A 608 27.31 10.17 4.87
C SER A 608 26.25 11.08 5.52
N GLU A 609 26.41 11.48 6.78
CA GLU A 609 25.51 12.42 7.50
C GLU A 609 25.60 13.82 6.85
N ALA A 610 26.81 14.34 6.63
CA ALA A 610 27.05 15.69 6.10
C ALA A 610 26.61 15.84 4.64
N SER A 611 26.76 14.79 3.82
CA SER A 611 26.36 14.80 2.40
C SER A 611 24.84 14.67 2.18
N PHE A 612 24.01 14.66 3.23
CA PHE A 612 22.56 14.74 3.11
C PHE A 612 22.05 16.18 3.31
N GLN A 613 22.08 16.69 4.55
CA GLN A 613 21.58 18.00 4.95
C GLN A 613 22.39 18.53 6.15
N GLU A 614 22.32 19.84 6.42
CA GLU A 614 22.88 20.48 7.61
C GLU A 614 24.40 20.26 7.81
N THR A 615 25.17 20.23 6.71
CA THR A 615 26.64 20.04 6.63
C THR A 615 27.41 20.66 7.81
N VAL A 616 27.23 21.95 8.05
CA VAL A 616 27.94 22.71 9.10
C VAL A 616 27.67 22.12 10.50
N ARG A 617 26.41 21.81 10.82
CA ARG A 617 26.01 21.23 12.10
C ARG A 617 26.60 19.85 12.32
N VAL A 618 26.61 19.03 11.25
CA VAL A 618 27.18 17.68 11.27
C VAL A 618 28.69 17.71 11.46
N LEU A 619 29.41 18.54 10.71
CA LEU A 619 30.86 18.65 10.77
C LEU A 619 31.32 19.24 12.11
N ALA A 620 30.67 20.28 12.63
CA ALA A 620 30.96 20.81 13.96
C ALA A 620 30.77 19.75 15.07
N LYS A 621 29.66 19.00 15.02
CA LYS A 621 29.38 17.89 15.94
C LYS A 621 30.37 16.72 15.81
N ALA A 622 30.91 16.48 14.61
CA ALA A 622 31.94 15.47 14.38
C ALA A 622 33.31 15.91 14.91
N ALA A 623 33.70 17.16 14.68
CA ALA A 623 34.94 17.77 15.16
C ALA A 623 34.98 17.83 16.70
N LEU A 624 33.92 18.36 17.33
CA LEU A 624 33.79 18.42 18.80
C LEU A 624 33.84 17.04 19.49
N ARG A 625 33.57 15.96 18.75
CA ARG A 625 33.59 14.57 19.26
C ARG A 625 34.80 13.76 18.78
N GLY A 626 35.71 14.35 17.99
CA GLY A 626 36.83 13.62 17.38
C GLY A 626 36.40 12.36 16.59
N ARG A 627 35.28 12.41 15.88
CA ARG A 627 34.73 11.21 15.19
C ARG A 627 35.67 10.71 14.09
N ILE A 628 35.99 9.42 14.11
CA ILE A 628 36.71 8.70 13.05
C ILE A 628 35.70 7.93 12.19
N ASP A 629 35.79 8.08 10.87
CA ASP A 629 35.00 7.31 9.91
C ASP A 629 35.77 6.07 9.43
N TRP A 630 35.07 4.96 9.21
CA TRP A 630 35.67 3.66 8.85
C TRP A 630 35.32 3.19 7.43
N LEU A 631 34.65 4.04 6.63
CA LEU A 631 34.39 3.83 5.20
C LEU A 631 33.68 2.48 4.92
N LYS A 632 32.67 2.14 5.73
CA LYS A 632 31.94 0.86 5.68
C LYS A 632 30.69 0.91 4.82
N GLY A 633 30.18 2.11 4.55
CA GLY A 633 29.00 2.37 3.71
C GLY A 633 29.33 2.61 2.24
N LEU A 634 28.29 2.77 1.44
CA LEU A 634 28.41 3.10 0.01
C LEU A 634 28.86 4.54 -0.20
N LYS A 635 28.14 5.51 0.38
CA LYS A 635 28.31 6.95 0.15
C LYS A 635 29.70 7.45 0.54
N GLU A 636 30.26 6.96 1.65
CA GLU A 636 31.62 7.25 2.11
C GLU A 636 32.66 6.94 1.02
N ASN A 637 32.60 5.73 0.45
CA ASN A 637 33.54 5.27 -0.56
C ASN A 637 33.33 6.02 -1.89
N VAL A 638 32.09 6.29 -2.29
CA VAL A 638 31.80 7.09 -3.49
C VAL A 638 32.36 8.52 -3.37
N VAL A 639 32.18 9.18 -2.22
CA VAL A 639 32.68 10.56 -1.98
C VAL A 639 34.22 10.63 -2.02
N LEU A 640 34.91 9.57 -1.58
CA LEU A 640 36.37 9.51 -1.58
C LEU A 640 36.97 8.82 -2.83
N GLY A 641 36.16 8.42 -3.81
CA GLY A 641 36.62 7.71 -5.01
C GLY A 641 37.11 6.27 -4.77
N GLY A 642 36.77 5.66 -3.63
CA GLY A 642 37.10 4.27 -3.29
C GLY A 642 36.12 3.25 -3.87
N MET A 643 36.55 1.98 -3.95
CA MET A 643 35.67 0.89 -4.37
C MET A 643 34.53 0.67 -3.35
N ILE A 644 33.29 0.63 -3.84
CA ILE A 644 32.11 0.38 -3.00
C ILE A 644 32.07 -1.08 -2.49
N PRO A 645 31.71 -1.34 -1.22
CA PRO A 645 31.73 -2.67 -0.62
C PRO A 645 30.50 -3.55 -0.98
N VAL A 646 30.16 -3.59 -2.27
CA VAL A 646 28.97 -4.19 -2.89
C VAL A 646 29.33 -4.77 -4.26
N GLY A 647 28.64 -5.81 -4.70
CA GLY A 647 28.86 -6.43 -6.02
C GLY A 647 30.31 -6.89 -6.21
N THR A 648 30.96 -6.46 -7.30
CA THR A 648 32.37 -6.77 -7.57
C THR A 648 33.35 -6.20 -6.54
N GLY A 649 32.98 -5.13 -5.83
CA GLY A 649 33.76 -4.59 -4.71
C GLY A 649 33.50 -5.29 -3.37
N PHE A 650 32.54 -6.23 -3.31
CA PHE A 650 32.37 -7.10 -2.16
C PHE A 650 33.50 -8.13 -2.10
N LYS A 651 34.59 -7.77 -1.43
CA LYS A 651 35.56 -8.73 -0.91
C LYS A 651 34.83 -9.64 0.06
N GLY A 652 34.40 -10.82 -0.43
CA GLY A 652 33.81 -11.84 0.41
C GLY A 652 34.75 -12.20 1.57
N LEU A 653 34.21 -12.91 2.56
CA LEU A 653 35.05 -13.69 3.45
C LEU A 653 35.74 -14.76 2.61
N VAL A 654 36.89 -14.40 2.04
CA VAL A 654 37.88 -15.35 1.53
C VAL A 654 38.05 -16.34 2.66
N HIS A 655 37.72 -17.61 2.41
CA HIS A 655 38.10 -18.68 3.31
C HIS A 655 39.60 -18.51 3.50
N CYS A 656 40.03 -18.17 4.72
CA CYS A 656 41.43 -18.25 5.07
C CYS A 656 41.75 -19.74 5.04
N SER A 657 42.14 -20.23 3.87
CA SER A 657 42.81 -21.50 3.74
C SER A 657 44.01 -21.41 4.65
N ASN A 658 44.05 -22.26 5.69
CA ASN A 658 45.17 -22.36 6.63
C ASN A 658 46.40 -22.93 5.91
N GLN A 659 46.93 -22.21 4.93
CA GLN A 659 48.31 -22.31 4.53
C GLN A 659 49.10 -21.55 5.60
N TYR A 660 49.48 -22.29 6.64
CA TYR A 660 50.61 -21.94 7.48
C TYR A 660 51.87 -21.93 6.60
N SER A 661 52.11 -20.85 5.88
CA SER A 661 53.45 -20.52 5.42
C SER A 661 54.20 -19.95 6.63
N ASN A 662 55.24 -20.67 7.06
CA ASN A 662 56.12 -20.23 8.14
C ASN A 662 56.90 -18.98 7.69
N ILE A 663 56.31 -17.80 7.89
CA ILE A 663 57.01 -16.53 7.78
C ILE A 663 57.60 -16.24 9.15
N SER A 664 58.89 -16.55 9.29
CA SER A 664 59.69 -16.18 10.46
C SER A 664 59.80 -14.65 10.53
N LEU A 665 59.04 -14.03 11.44
CA LEU A 665 59.17 -12.61 11.73
C LEU A 665 60.47 -12.35 12.50
N GLU A 666 61.53 -11.98 11.79
CA GLU A 666 62.70 -11.34 12.42
C GLU A 666 62.25 -10.01 13.06
N ILE A 667 62.16 -9.98 14.39
CA ILE A 667 61.93 -8.75 15.14
C ILE A 667 63.24 -7.94 15.15
N LYS A 668 63.51 -7.21 14.06
CA LYS A 668 64.51 -6.13 14.05
C LYS A 668 63.99 -4.95 14.87
N LYS A 669 64.30 -4.93 16.16
CA LYS A 669 64.19 -3.74 17.01
C LYS A 669 65.06 -2.62 16.44
N LYS A 670 64.47 -1.74 15.64
CA LYS A 670 65.00 -0.39 15.42
C LYS A 670 64.46 0.51 16.51
N ASN A 671 65.28 0.76 17.53
CA ASN A 671 65.03 1.86 18.47
C ASN A 671 65.10 3.16 17.67
N LEU A 672 63.99 3.90 17.60
CA LEU A 672 63.85 5.10 16.78
C LEU A 672 63.12 6.23 17.53
N PHE A 673 63.38 6.32 18.84
CA PHE A 673 62.97 7.42 19.71
C PHE A 673 64.01 7.66 20.81
N GLU A 674 65.16 8.22 20.44
CA GLU A 674 65.96 9.07 21.33
C GLU A 674 65.77 10.52 20.87
N GLY A 675 64.80 11.19 21.47
CA GLY A 675 64.45 12.57 21.19
C GLY A 675 63.70 13.11 22.40
N ASN A 676 64.41 13.89 23.22
CA ASN A 676 63.91 14.36 24.51
C ASN A 676 62.55 15.07 24.38
N MET A 677 61.57 14.67 25.19
CA MET A 677 60.40 15.50 25.43
C MET A 677 60.87 16.86 25.96
N ARG A 678 60.47 17.94 25.29
CA ARG A 678 60.47 19.28 25.86
C ARG A 678 59.03 19.75 25.88
N ASP A 679 58.54 20.06 27.07
CA ASP A 679 57.23 20.65 27.25
C ASP A 679 57.19 22.03 26.57
N ILE A 680 56.16 22.26 25.76
CA ILE A 680 55.86 23.57 25.16
C ILE A 680 54.40 23.90 25.47
N LEU A 681 54.18 24.37 26.69
CA LEU A 681 53.03 25.18 27.08
C LEU A 681 53.56 26.49 27.68
N PHE A 682 52.75 27.56 27.55
CA PHE A 682 53.07 28.96 27.85
C PHE A 682 54.02 29.65 26.87
N HIS A 683 53.45 30.43 25.94
CA HIS A 683 53.60 31.89 25.91
C HIS A 683 52.71 32.51 24.81
N GLN A 684 51.63 33.19 25.21
CA GLN A 684 51.19 34.47 24.64
C GLN A 684 49.94 34.98 25.39
N ARG A 685 50.19 35.84 26.39
CA ARG A 685 49.29 36.90 26.81
C ARG A 685 50.10 38.20 26.79
N GLU A 686 49.39 39.28 26.52
CA GLU A 686 49.83 40.68 26.67
C GLU A 686 50.99 41.14 25.79
N LEU A 687 50.63 41.93 24.76
CA LEU A 687 51.18 43.26 24.53
C LEU A 687 50.12 44.10 23.79
N PHE A 688 49.57 45.09 24.49
CA PHE A 688 48.90 46.26 23.91
C PHE A 688 49.89 47.45 23.95
N ASP A 689 49.54 48.54 23.25
CA ASP A 689 50.25 49.83 23.17
C ASP A 689 51.56 49.77 22.34
N ILE A 690 51.73 50.50 21.23
CA ILE A 690 51.42 51.93 20.96
C ILE A 690 50.76 52.11 19.58
#